data_AF-A0A8J5Y9Z9-F1
#
_entry.id   AF-A0A8J5Y9Z9-F1
#
_cell.length_a   1.000
_cell.length_b   1.000
_cell.length_c   1.000
_cell.angle_alpha   90.00
_cell.angle_beta   90.00
_cell.angle_gamma   90.00
#
_symmetry.space_group_name_H-M   'P 1'
#
loop_
_entity.id
_entity.type
_entity.pdbx_description
1 polymer ?
#
loop_
_entity_poly.entity_id
_entity_poly.type
_entity_poly.pdbx_seq_one_letter_code
_entity_poly.pdbx_strand_id
1 'polypeptide(L)'
;MKAREGLLKCKELGLSRNEMKKLLPIMDASSSDSACLHYPSSYFKALNAKQMIPRAFDCVLKVLVRAGRSLPTAMMMMILETWQNNKNMDPYQKALYDHGMGLLSYHLLMVTTLELHWIAMDSVLVIMASEVGVVDIPPKVVLRKGRLNPGMILLVDFEKHIESKRATPAIAGTIYTAEALEILLLPMAKDVNDTPLAVMSNREKLTFEYFKKIFVQVMNPPIDPIREKIVTSMECMICPEGDLTETTKEQCHRLSLKGLLLSIEETEAIKKMNYRGWRNKVLDITYSKYHGRKGLEETLNRICVEAQDAIKDAFSLKCVAVSSLLAVGAVHHHLVKKLERTRVGLIVESAEPREVHHFCTLVDGKILPKLSGELCLKNELVKKYFKASNYGMMRVLSKMGIFTLASYKVERATFEMLARDALHLHELAFPSRAFTPKSAEAVALSNPGDYNWRKGGEVHLNDPIAIANLQEATSSNSVAAYKEYAKRIHELNKICNLRGMLKFKEAEVKVSLDEVEPANEGGEQPSRMKPLPDGSRNPKRSVIKLLSVPIWQDFLLSLGAFLCHGITLELEGDSNDYVGKRLSGGRIVVYPPEGSHFDPKENVVIGNVALYGAITGEAYFNGTATERFCVRNSGAKVAVKGVGDHGCEYMTGGIVVVIGKTGRNFAAGMSGGIAYVFDLDGKFQSRCNPELVDLDKRHTNSQLAREVVADFENLLPKFIKVFPRDYKQASKEALERAENEAEVELVEKDAFEQLKKLAAASLNEKASQVSDAVKNRGFIAYDREGDKYRDPNVRMNDWKEVIEESRPGPVLKTQSARCMDCGTPFCHQNSGCPLRNKIPEFNELVYQNRWREALDRLLETNNFPEFTGRVCLAPCEGSCVLGIIENPVSIKRIECSIIDKAFEEGWMVPRPPLKRTGKNIAIVGSGPADLATADQLNRMGHSVTVYERADRIGGLMMYEVPNMKTDKVNIVQRRVNNMADEGVKFVVNADVGVDPSYSLDRLREDNDAIVLAVGATKPRDLAVPGRQLSGVHFAMEFLHANTKSLLDSNLRDGHYISAKGKKVVVIGGGDTGTDCIGTSICHGCSSIWPRIFRVDYGHQEAAAKFGKDLRSYEVLTKRFVGDENGAVKGLEVIRVYWEKDASWKFQFKEVEGSEEIIEADLVLLAMGFLGPESTVAEKLGVEQDNRSNLKAEFGRFATNVEGVFAAGDCRRGQSLVVWAVSEGGQAAAQVDKYLTAVDGTKR
;
A
#
# COMPACT_ATOMS: atom_id res chain seq x y z
N MET A 1 -17.14 18.03 35.56
CA MET A 1 -17.56 18.77 36.77
C MET A 1 -18.95 18.34 37.30
N LYS A 2 -20.05 18.50 36.53
CA LYS A 2 -21.45 18.44 37.00
C LYS A 2 -21.78 17.51 38.19
N ALA A 3 -21.46 16.22 38.12
CA ALA A 3 -21.80 15.26 39.19
C ALA A 3 -21.14 15.56 40.56
N ARG A 4 -20.05 16.34 40.59
CA ARG A 4 -19.34 16.75 41.82
C ARG A 4 -20.00 17.92 42.54
N GLU A 5 -20.94 18.62 41.90
CA GLU A 5 -21.73 19.67 42.55
C GLU A 5 -22.55 19.13 43.74
N GLY A 6 -22.82 17.82 43.78
CA GLY A 6 -23.45 17.14 44.92
C GLY A 6 -22.50 16.79 46.09
N LEU A 7 -21.19 16.98 45.96
CA LEU A 7 -20.19 16.64 46.99
C LEU A 7 -19.63 17.85 47.77
N LEU A 8 -19.78 19.07 47.24
CA LEU A 8 -19.14 20.29 47.77
C LEU A 8 -19.68 20.68 49.15
N LYS A 9 -18.79 20.90 50.13
CA LYS A 9 -19.13 21.26 51.51
C LYS A 9 -18.63 22.66 51.88
N CYS A 10 -19.55 23.46 52.40
CA CYS A 10 -19.42 24.90 52.65
C CYS A 10 -18.28 25.41 53.54
N LYS A 11 -17.57 24.55 54.30
CA LYS A 11 -16.81 24.98 55.49
C LYS A 11 -15.72 26.02 55.23
N GLU A 12 -14.92 25.84 54.19
CA GLU A 12 -13.76 26.71 53.92
C GLU A 12 -14.10 27.89 52.99
N LEU A 13 -15.25 27.84 52.31
CA LEU A 13 -15.74 28.93 51.44
C LEU A 13 -16.54 30.01 52.19
N GLY A 14 -16.93 29.77 53.45
CA GLY A 14 -17.65 30.74 54.29
C GLY A 14 -19.11 31.00 53.90
N LEU A 15 -19.71 30.18 53.01
CA LEU A 15 -21.05 30.39 52.44
C LEU A 15 -22.10 29.45 53.04
N SER A 16 -23.35 29.89 53.17
CA SER A 16 -24.46 29.01 53.57
C SER A 16 -24.88 28.04 52.46
N ARG A 17 -25.60 26.97 52.84
CA ARG A 17 -26.17 25.98 51.90
C ARG A 17 -27.16 26.57 50.90
N ASN A 18 -27.73 27.75 51.17
CA ASN A 18 -28.61 28.47 50.24
C ASN A 18 -27.85 29.43 49.31
N GLU A 19 -26.68 29.93 49.72
CA GLU A 19 -25.80 30.71 48.85
C GLU A 19 -25.02 29.81 47.91
N MET A 20 -24.60 28.61 48.36
CA MET A 20 -23.97 27.63 47.48
C MET A 20 -24.88 27.22 46.31
N LYS A 21 -26.21 27.18 46.50
CA LYS A 21 -27.17 26.98 45.40
C LYS A 21 -27.15 28.08 44.33
N LYS A 22 -26.72 29.30 44.68
CA LYS A 22 -26.56 30.43 43.73
C LYS A 22 -25.28 30.32 42.89
N LEU A 23 -24.34 29.48 43.30
CA LEU A 23 -23.09 29.17 42.59
C LEU A 23 -23.21 27.92 41.68
N LEU A 24 -24.40 27.32 41.57
CA LEU A 24 -24.65 26.16 40.69
C LEU A 24 -25.49 26.58 39.47
N PRO A 25 -25.15 26.14 38.24
CA PRO A 25 -24.00 25.29 37.91
C PRO A 25 -22.67 26.06 37.98
N ILE A 26 -21.59 25.36 38.34
CA ILE A 26 -20.22 25.95 38.33
C ILE A 26 -19.70 26.11 36.89
N MET A 27 -20.24 25.32 35.96
CA MET A 27 -19.91 25.33 34.53
C MET A 27 -21.14 24.92 33.75
N ASP A 28 -21.52 25.71 32.74
CA ASP A 28 -22.59 25.35 31.80
C ASP A 28 -22.03 24.76 30.49
N ALA A 29 -22.84 23.99 29.76
CA ALA A 29 -22.48 23.41 28.46
C ALA A 29 -22.22 24.44 27.35
N SER A 30 -22.66 25.69 27.50
CA SER A 30 -22.34 26.81 26.60
C SER A 30 -21.03 27.55 26.92
N SER A 31 -20.32 27.16 27.99
CA SER A 31 -19.09 27.85 28.43
C SER A 31 -17.92 27.60 27.49
N SER A 32 -17.10 28.63 27.26
CA SER A 32 -15.79 28.44 26.60
C SER A 32 -14.84 27.66 27.51
N ASP A 33 -13.95 26.87 26.91
CA ASP A 33 -12.83 26.18 27.54
C ASP A 33 -11.78 27.11 28.20
N SER A 34 -11.63 28.32 27.65
CA SER A 34 -10.40 29.09 27.69
C SER A 34 -10.10 29.79 29.02
N ALA A 35 -8.83 29.87 29.40
CA ALA A 35 -8.35 30.70 30.50
C ALA A 35 -7.71 32.01 29.98
N CYS A 36 -8.10 33.16 30.51
CA CYS A 36 -7.34 34.41 30.35
C CYS A 36 -6.87 34.89 31.73
N LEU A 37 -5.58 34.77 32.02
CA LEU A 37 -4.94 35.34 33.19
C LEU A 37 -4.41 36.76 32.90
N HIS A 38 -5.33 37.65 32.51
CA HIS A 38 -5.13 39.09 32.66
C HIS A 38 -6.14 39.61 33.68
N TYR A 39 -5.67 40.34 34.70
CA TYR A 39 -5.96 41.77 34.95
C TYR A 39 -5.43 42.16 36.33
N PRO A 40 -4.95 43.41 36.53
CA PRO A 40 -4.39 43.87 37.80
C PRO A 40 -5.46 44.08 38.88
N SER A 41 -4.99 44.32 40.11
CA SER A 41 -5.78 44.38 41.35
C SER A 41 -6.91 45.43 41.43
N SER A 42 -7.06 46.31 40.44
CA SER A 42 -8.00 47.43 40.46
C SER A 42 -9.44 47.09 40.03
N TYR A 43 -9.70 45.93 39.43
CA TYR A 43 -11.01 45.62 38.79
C TYR A 43 -12.09 44.98 39.70
N PHE A 44 -11.90 44.99 41.03
CA PHE A 44 -12.73 44.27 42.01
C PHE A 44 -14.19 44.75 42.21
N LYS A 45 -14.72 45.67 41.38
CA LYS A 45 -16.09 46.21 41.49
C LYS A 45 -17.09 45.75 40.41
N ALA A 46 -16.67 45.04 39.37
CA ALA A 46 -17.51 44.78 38.18
C ALA A 46 -18.25 43.41 38.19
N LEU A 47 -19.11 43.16 39.19
CA LEU A 47 -19.87 41.89 39.30
C LEU A 47 -21.27 41.89 38.63
N ASN A 48 -21.63 42.96 37.90
CA ASN A 48 -22.99 43.19 37.36
C ASN A 48 -23.08 43.33 35.83
N ALA A 49 -22.04 43.00 35.06
CA ALA A 49 -22.06 43.12 33.60
C ALA A 49 -22.69 41.88 32.91
N LYS A 50 -23.86 42.05 32.28
CA LYS A 50 -24.65 40.99 31.62
C LYS A 50 -24.05 40.43 30.29
N GLN A 51 -22.75 40.59 30.02
CA GLN A 51 -22.14 40.29 28.71
C GLN A 51 -20.77 39.57 28.78
N MET A 52 -20.58 38.65 29.73
CA MET A 52 -19.50 37.67 29.64
C MET A 52 -20.06 36.25 29.48
N ILE A 53 -19.61 35.56 28.44
CA ILE A 53 -19.78 34.09 28.33
C ILE A 53 -18.93 33.45 29.43
N PRO A 54 -19.48 32.58 30.29
CA PRO A 54 -18.71 31.87 31.32
C PRO A 54 -17.58 31.04 30.72
N ARG A 55 -16.52 30.84 31.50
CA ARG A 55 -15.31 30.11 31.05
C ARG A 55 -14.99 28.97 32.02
N ALA A 56 -15.01 27.75 31.51
CA ALA A 56 -14.98 26.51 32.27
C ALA A 56 -13.77 26.38 33.19
N PHE A 57 -12.56 26.66 32.67
CA PHE A 57 -11.32 26.57 33.45
C PHE A 57 -11.27 27.62 34.57
N ASP A 58 -11.54 28.88 34.23
CA ASP A 58 -11.53 30.01 35.16
C ASP A 58 -12.53 29.84 36.32
N CYS A 59 -13.74 29.33 36.03
CA CYS A 59 -14.73 29.01 37.06
C CYS A 59 -14.24 27.97 38.08
N VAL A 60 -13.61 26.89 37.63
CA VAL A 60 -13.08 25.85 38.54
C VAL A 60 -11.85 26.33 39.30
N LEU A 61 -10.94 27.06 38.64
CA LEU A 61 -9.75 27.65 39.26
C LEU A 61 -10.12 28.62 40.39
N LYS A 62 -11.14 29.47 40.16
CA LYS A 62 -11.68 30.40 41.17
C LYS A 62 -12.26 29.68 42.38
N VAL A 63 -12.94 28.54 42.21
CA VAL A 63 -13.45 27.74 43.33
C VAL A 63 -12.30 27.14 44.16
N LEU A 64 -11.26 26.59 43.51
CA LEU A 64 -10.08 26.05 44.21
C LEU A 64 -9.33 27.13 45.02
N VAL A 65 -9.08 28.29 44.41
CA VAL A 65 -8.34 29.38 45.08
C VAL A 65 -9.18 30.02 46.20
N ARG A 66 -10.50 30.13 46.03
CA ARG A 66 -11.40 30.62 47.11
C ARG A 66 -11.53 29.63 48.25
N ALA A 67 -11.31 28.34 48.03
CA ALA A 67 -11.18 27.31 49.07
C ALA A 67 -9.75 27.24 49.67
N GLY A 68 -9.02 28.37 49.70
CA GLY A 68 -7.73 28.47 50.40
C GLY A 68 -6.53 27.83 49.72
N ARG A 69 -6.68 27.20 48.55
CA ARG A 69 -5.53 26.63 47.81
C ARG A 69 -4.72 27.75 47.15
N SER A 70 -3.39 27.68 47.24
CA SER A 70 -2.52 28.63 46.52
C SER A 70 -2.75 28.54 44.99
N LEU A 71 -2.53 29.64 44.26
CA LEU A 71 -2.67 29.63 42.80
C LEU A 71 -1.78 28.57 42.12
N PRO A 72 -0.49 28.40 42.49
CA PRO A 72 0.33 27.28 41.99
C PRO A 72 -0.28 25.90 42.31
N THR A 73 -0.75 25.67 43.54
CA THR A 73 -1.39 24.40 43.92
C THR A 73 -2.66 24.13 43.10
N ALA A 74 -3.50 25.15 42.91
CA ALA A 74 -4.73 25.04 42.14
C ALA A 74 -4.45 24.79 40.65
N MET A 75 -3.42 25.44 40.07
CA MET A 75 -2.99 25.15 38.70
C MET A 75 -2.40 23.74 38.56
N MET A 76 -1.55 23.28 39.49
CA MET A 76 -1.01 21.92 39.49
C MET A 76 -2.09 20.84 39.68
N MET A 77 -3.21 21.18 40.35
CA MET A 77 -4.39 20.31 40.46
C MET A 77 -5.28 20.30 39.22
N MET A 78 -5.07 21.20 38.24
CA MET A 78 -5.89 21.30 37.02
C MET A 78 -5.11 20.98 35.74
N ILE A 79 -3.80 21.23 35.75
CA ILE A 79 -2.84 20.93 34.68
C ILE A 79 -1.71 20.12 35.33
N LEU A 80 -1.78 18.79 35.18
CA LEU A 80 -0.76 17.87 35.69
C LEU A 80 0.46 17.80 34.76
N GLU A 81 1.64 17.72 35.36
CA GLU A 81 2.83 17.21 34.68
C GLU A 81 2.72 15.69 34.48
N THR A 82 3.37 15.13 33.45
CA THR A 82 3.24 13.72 33.07
C THR A 82 4.05 12.82 34.03
N TRP A 83 3.41 12.40 35.13
CA TRP A 83 4.08 11.89 36.33
C TRP A 83 4.07 10.35 36.50
N GLN A 84 3.05 9.63 36.04
CA GLN A 84 2.81 8.23 36.44
C GLN A 84 3.97 7.32 36.06
N ASN A 85 4.26 7.27 34.76
CA ASN A 85 5.32 6.44 34.22
C ASN A 85 6.73 7.02 34.56
N ASN A 86 6.82 8.27 35.07
CA ASN A 86 8.05 9.02 35.24
C ASN A 86 9.00 8.37 36.26
N LYS A 87 10.26 8.13 35.86
CA LYS A 87 11.31 7.52 36.68
C LYS A 87 12.26 8.51 37.36
N ASN A 88 12.43 9.73 36.82
CA ASN A 88 13.40 10.71 37.32
C ASN A 88 12.73 11.84 38.14
N MET A 89 11.42 11.73 38.40
CA MET A 89 10.68 12.68 39.24
C MET A 89 11.15 12.66 40.69
N ASP A 90 11.16 13.83 41.32
CA ASP A 90 11.22 13.93 42.78
C ASP A 90 10.05 13.14 43.43
N PRO A 91 10.33 12.21 44.37
CA PRO A 91 9.28 11.39 45.00
C PRO A 91 8.18 12.19 45.70
N TYR A 92 8.50 13.36 46.28
CA TYR A 92 7.51 14.22 46.92
C TYR A 92 6.53 14.82 45.90
N GLN A 93 7.07 15.39 44.80
CA GLN A 93 6.28 15.86 43.66
C GLN A 93 5.44 14.73 43.03
N LYS A 94 5.97 13.51 42.96
CA LYS A 94 5.23 12.35 42.45
C LYS A 94 4.03 11.98 43.35
N ALA A 95 4.21 11.99 44.67
CA ALA A 95 3.13 11.74 45.63
C ALA A 95 2.05 12.83 45.61
N LEU A 96 2.43 14.10 45.38
CA LEU A 96 1.49 15.22 45.23
C LEU A 96 0.57 15.02 44.01
N TYR A 97 1.11 14.59 42.87
CA TYR A 97 0.33 14.33 41.66
C TYR A 97 -0.55 13.07 41.75
N ASP A 98 -0.12 12.02 42.46
CA ASP A 98 -0.94 10.84 42.77
C ASP A 98 -2.17 11.22 43.62
N HIS A 99 -1.98 12.04 44.66
CA HIS A 99 -3.08 12.61 45.44
C HIS A 99 -4.02 13.49 44.58
N GLY A 100 -3.46 14.33 43.69
CA GLY A 100 -4.24 15.14 42.74
C GLY A 100 -5.07 14.30 41.74
N MET A 101 -4.57 13.14 41.31
CA MET A 101 -5.31 12.17 40.49
C MET A 101 -6.41 11.44 41.26
N GLY A 102 -6.21 11.18 42.56
CA GLY A 102 -7.28 10.70 43.43
C GLY A 102 -8.45 11.70 43.51
N LEU A 103 -8.12 13.00 43.52
CA LEU A 103 -9.06 14.10 43.66
C LEU A 103 -9.79 14.51 42.38
N LEU A 104 -9.12 14.71 41.24
CA LEU A 104 -9.74 15.23 40.01
C LEU A 104 -9.74 14.21 38.87
N SER A 105 -10.93 13.88 38.38
CA SER A 105 -11.13 13.16 37.11
C SER A 105 -11.14 14.19 35.97
N TYR A 106 -9.96 14.48 35.41
CA TYR A 106 -9.72 15.52 34.40
C TYR A 106 -10.57 15.31 33.14
N HIS A 107 -11.27 16.34 32.69
CA HIS A 107 -11.71 16.47 31.30
C HIS A 107 -11.18 17.80 30.76
N LEU A 108 -10.02 17.76 30.11
CA LEU A 108 -9.51 18.91 29.38
C LEU A 108 -8.61 18.45 28.22
N LEU A 109 -8.63 19.21 27.14
CA LEU A 109 -7.59 19.20 26.12
C LEU A 109 -6.23 19.57 26.74
N MET A 110 -5.18 19.39 25.95
CA MET A 110 -3.83 19.85 26.26
C MET A 110 -3.78 21.38 26.38
N VAL A 111 -4.14 21.92 27.56
CA VAL A 111 -3.70 23.26 27.97
C VAL A 111 -2.23 23.14 28.35
N THR A 112 -1.37 23.26 27.34
CA THR A 112 -0.02 23.76 27.56
C THR A 112 -0.15 25.06 28.37
N THR A 113 0.52 25.14 29.52
CA THR A 113 1.01 26.43 29.98
C THR A 113 1.76 27.02 28.78
N LEU A 114 1.31 28.21 28.32
CA LEU A 114 1.68 28.76 27.02
C LEU A 114 3.18 28.65 26.79
N GLU A 115 3.58 28.36 25.54
CA GLU A 115 4.99 28.19 25.15
C GLU A 115 5.74 29.53 25.16
N LEU A 116 5.88 30.10 26.36
CA LEU A 116 6.40 31.44 26.58
C LEU A 116 7.92 31.40 26.62
N HIS A 117 8.51 32.19 25.74
CA HIS A 117 9.87 32.69 25.88
C HIS A 117 9.92 33.70 27.02
N TRP A 118 11.07 33.80 27.67
CA TRP A 118 11.29 34.77 28.75
C TRP A 118 12.72 35.31 28.73
N ILE A 119 12.85 36.58 29.13
CA ILE A 119 14.09 37.33 29.21
C ILE A 119 14.15 37.97 30.60
N ALA A 120 15.27 37.76 31.30
CA ALA A 120 15.56 38.38 32.59
C ALA A 120 16.69 39.41 32.45
N MET A 121 16.51 40.58 33.06
CA MET A 121 17.45 41.70 33.02
C MET A 121 18.10 41.98 34.38
N ASP A 122 19.15 42.80 34.36
CA ASP A 122 19.98 43.21 35.51
C ASP A 122 19.24 44.05 36.60
N SER A 123 17.91 44.19 36.50
CA SER A 123 17.08 44.87 37.50
C SER A 123 15.60 44.43 37.47
N VAL A 124 15.28 43.35 38.18
CA VAL A 124 13.92 42.91 38.63
C VAL A 124 12.89 42.58 37.52
N LEU A 125 13.13 42.94 36.27
CA LEU A 125 12.21 42.76 35.16
C LEU A 125 12.39 41.39 34.47
N VAL A 126 11.33 40.58 34.51
CA VAL A 126 11.16 39.37 33.70
C VAL A 126 10.05 39.62 32.69
N ILE A 127 10.40 39.61 31.40
CA ILE A 127 9.43 39.69 30.30
C ILE A 127 9.09 38.27 29.86
N MET A 128 7.80 37.96 29.66
CA MET A 128 7.33 36.68 29.14
C MET A 128 6.39 36.91 27.95
N ALA A 129 6.65 36.27 26.82
CA ALA A 129 5.85 36.39 25.59
C ALA A 129 5.91 35.08 24.78
N SER A 130 4.94 34.86 23.88
CA SER A 130 4.91 33.66 23.03
C SER A 130 6.09 33.60 22.05
N GLU A 131 6.59 34.76 21.62
CA GLU A 131 7.68 34.92 20.66
C GLU A 131 8.81 35.77 21.27
N VAL A 132 10.04 35.60 20.79
CA VAL A 132 11.16 36.54 21.02
C VAL A 132 11.08 37.71 20.04
N GLY A 133 11.68 38.86 20.38
CA GLY A 133 11.58 40.10 19.61
C GLY A 133 10.33 40.95 19.85
N VAL A 134 9.46 40.58 20.81
CA VAL A 134 8.19 41.28 21.11
C VAL A 134 8.39 42.62 21.85
N VAL A 135 9.57 42.84 22.44
CA VAL A 135 9.97 44.11 23.07
C VAL A 135 11.45 44.35 22.75
N ASP A 136 11.81 45.54 22.27
CA ASP A 136 13.19 45.93 22.00
C ASP A 136 14.00 46.04 23.31
N ILE A 137 15.08 45.27 23.43
CA ILE A 137 15.91 45.16 24.64
C ILE A 137 17.39 45.22 24.25
N PRO A 138 18.21 46.13 24.80
CA PRO A 138 19.64 46.16 24.53
C PRO A 138 20.33 44.85 24.96
N PRO A 139 21.09 44.15 24.09
CA PRO A 139 21.70 42.85 24.42
C PRO A 139 22.56 42.86 25.70
N LYS A 140 23.22 43.99 25.97
CA LYS A 140 24.04 44.23 27.18
C LYS A 140 23.29 44.21 28.52
N VAL A 141 21.95 44.32 28.56
CA VAL A 141 21.18 44.22 29.83
C VAL A 141 20.52 42.85 30.02
N VAL A 142 20.69 41.92 29.07
CA VAL A 142 20.12 40.58 29.16
C VAL A 142 21.06 39.68 29.94
N LEU A 143 20.62 39.24 31.13
CA LEU A 143 21.33 38.24 31.92
C LEU A 143 21.02 36.82 31.45
N ARG A 144 19.76 36.56 31.04
CA ARG A 144 19.31 35.21 30.70
C ARG A 144 18.10 35.20 29.76
N LYS A 145 18.09 34.24 28.83
CA LYS A 145 16.99 33.93 27.88
C LYS A 145 16.59 32.46 28.00
N GLY A 146 15.31 32.14 27.86
CA GLY A 146 14.86 30.74 27.78
C GLY A 146 13.38 30.57 27.43
N ARG A 147 12.87 29.34 27.58
CA ARG A 147 11.45 28.96 27.39
C ARG A 147 10.86 28.32 28.67
N LEU A 148 9.58 27.98 28.62
CA LEU A 148 8.95 26.94 29.46
C LEU A 148 8.87 25.62 28.67
N ASN A 149 9.27 24.51 29.30
CA ASN A 149 9.05 23.16 28.76
C ASN A 149 7.65 22.65 29.18
N PRO A 150 7.08 21.63 28.50
CA PRO A 150 5.74 21.13 28.79
C PRO A 150 5.54 20.75 30.27
N GLY A 151 4.53 21.36 30.90
CA GLY A 151 4.20 21.16 32.32
C GLY A 151 4.97 22.07 33.30
N MET A 152 5.93 22.88 32.84
CA MET A 152 6.58 23.89 33.68
C MET A 152 5.68 25.11 33.92
N ILE A 153 5.92 25.76 35.06
CA ILE A 153 5.37 27.06 35.45
C ILE A 153 6.57 27.91 35.90
N LEU A 154 6.68 29.16 35.44
CA LEU A 154 7.55 30.16 36.07
C LEU A 154 6.71 31.00 37.03
N LEU A 155 7.23 31.26 38.22
CA LEU A 155 6.58 32.05 39.26
C LEU A 155 7.56 33.14 39.70
N VAL A 156 7.06 34.36 39.81
CA VAL A 156 7.77 35.50 40.41
C VAL A 156 7.07 35.82 41.72
N ASP A 157 7.71 35.50 42.85
CA ASP A 157 7.24 35.92 44.18
C ASP A 157 7.67 37.37 44.43
N PHE A 158 6.73 38.30 44.25
CA PHE A 158 6.96 39.75 44.44
C PHE A 158 7.28 40.14 45.89
N GLU A 159 7.09 39.24 46.86
CA GLU A 159 7.48 39.46 48.27
C GLU A 159 8.85 38.85 48.62
N LYS A 160 9.43 37.99 47.75
CA LYS A 160 10.63 37.20 48.09
C LYS A 160 11.74 37.13 47.03
N HIS A 161 11.50 37.57 45.79
CA HIS A 161 12.51 37.67 44.72
C HIS A 161 13.26 36.34 44.36
N ILE A 162 12.57 35.22 44.21
CA ILE A 162 13.18 33.90 43.89
C ILE A 162 12.45 33.21 42.70
N GLU A 163 13.22 32.57 41.78
CA GLU A 163 12.73 31.76 40.64
C GLU A 163 12.88 30.23 40.87
N SER A 164 12.13 29.38 40.15
CA SER A 164 12.21 27.88 40.25
C SER A 164 11.61 27.13 39.02
N LYS A 165 12.12 25.91 38.67
CA LYS A 165 11.68 25.02 37.55
C LYS A 165 12.03 23.50 37.77
N ARG A 166 11.27 22.51 37.22
CA ARG A 166 11.47 21.01 37.33
C ARG A 166 10.77 20.16 36.21
N ALA A 167 11.13 18.85 35.93
CA ALA A 167 10.46 17.93 34.94
C ALA A 167 10.86 16.38 34.82
N THR A 168 9.92 15.44 34.47
CA THR A 168 9.89 14.16 33.59
C THR A 168 10.97 13.00 33.73
N PRO A 169 11.08 11.79 33.00
CA PRO A 169 10.34 11.01 31.91
C PRO A 169 10.22 9.39 32.02
N ALA A 170 9.80 8.57 30.98
CA ALA A 170 9.10 7.21 31.10
C ALA A 170 8.91 6.12 29.92
N ILE A 171 8.57 4.79 30.16
CA ILE A 171 8.07 3.68 29.19
C ILE A 171 7.56 2.31 29.89
N ALA A 172 6.98 1.12 29.44
CA ALA A 172 6.77 0.24 28.20
C ALA A 172 5.60 -0.89 28.16
N GLY A 173 5.83 -2.21 27.81
CA GLY A 173 4.93 -3.47 27.82
C GLY A 173 4.40 -4.08 26.45
N THR A 174 3.80 -5.28 26.10
CA THR A 174 3.54 -6.76 26.43
C THR A 174 3.03 -7.57 25.12
N ILE A 175 2.48 -8.84 25.10
CA ILE A 175 1.93 -9.71 23.93
C ILE A 175 0.84 -10.81 24.37
N TYR A 176 -0.11 -11.55 23.67
CA TYR A 176 -0.94 -11.50 22.37
C TYR A 176 -2.14 -12.57 22.20
N THR A 177 -3.46 -12.28 21.92
CA THR A 177 -4.63 -13.26 21.72
C THR A 177 -5.32 -13.30 20.29
N ALA A 178 -6.59 -13.72 19.96
CA ALA A 178 -7.83 -14.34 20.61
C ALA A 178 -8.78 -15.11 19.64
N GLU A 179 -9.71 -14.43 18.95
CA GLU A 179 -10.74 -15.01 18.04
C GLU A 179 -10.85 -14.16 16.76
N ALA A 180 -10.82 -12.84 16.93
CA ALA A 180 -10.14 -11.85 16.11
C ALA A 180 -8.66 -12.19 15.83
N LEU A 181 -8.12 -13.27 16.43
CA LEU A 181 -6.79 -13.86 16.23
C LEU A 181 -6.30 -13.72 14.78
N GLU A 182 -7.11 -14.04 13.77
CA GLU A 182 -6.64 -14.10 12.37
C GLU A 182 -6.57 -12.76 11.62
N ILE A 183 -7.50 -11.82 11.84
CA ILE A 183 -7.63 -10.59 11.01
C ILE A 183 -7.65 -9.28 11.82
N LEU A 184 -8.03 -9.32 13.10
CA LEU A 184 -8.11 -8.15 13.99
C LEU A 184 -7.20 -8.24 15.21
N LEU A 185 -6.34 -9.26 15.27
CA LEU A 185 -5.27 -9.35 16.26
C LEU A 185 -3.95 -9.70 15.58
N LEU A 186 -3.84 -10.72 14.70
CA LEU A 186 -2.60 -10.94 13.93
C LEU A 186 -2.16 -9.70 13.10
N PRO A 187 -3.03 -8.95 12.38
CA PRO A 187 -2.59 -7.85 11.50
C PRO A 187 -3.46 -6.56 11.57
N MET A 188 -3.52 -5.85 12.70
CA MET A 188 -4.35 -4.63 12.86
C MET A 188 -3.87 -3.36 12.13
N ALA A 189 -3.91 -3.28 10.79
CA ALA A 189 -3.85 -1.98 10.07
C ALA A 189 -4.34 -2.00 8.61
N LYS A 190 -5.60 -1.60 8.36
CA LYS A 190 -6.03 -0.86 7.15
C LYS A 190 -7.45 -0.32 7.35
N ASP A 191 -7.63 1.00 7.24
CA ASP A 191 -8.92 1.69 7.38
C ASP A 191 -9.39 2.22 6.00
N VAL A 192 -10.23 1.44 5.30
CA VAL A 192 -11.11 1.93 4.22
C VAL A 192 -12.44 1.19 4.38
N ASN A 193 -13.56 1.91 4.36
CA ASN A 193 -14.89 1.31 4.43
C ASN A 193 -15.78 1.90 3.33
N ASP A 194 -16.41 1.02 2.55
CA ASP A 194 -17.26 1.28 1.40
C ASP A 194 -18.64 0.60 1.50
N THR A 195 -19.00 0.05 2.67
CA THR A 195 -20.35 -0.42 3.01
C THR A 195 -21.29 0.76 3.32
N PRO A 196 -22.62 0.55 3.41
CA PRO A 196 -23.53 1.54 3.96
C PRO A 196 -23.14 2.07 5.34
N LEU A 197 -23.53 3.31 5.61
CA LEU A 197 -23.66 3.80 6.98
C LEU A 197 -24.63 2.88 7.76
N ALA A 198 -24.40 2.65 9.05
CA ALA A 198 -25.22 1.71 9.85
C ALA A 198 -26.73 1.99 9.79
N VAL A 199 -27.14 3.26 9.72
CA VAL A 199 -28.55 3.69 9.56
C VAL A 199 -29.13 3.47 8.15
N MET A 200 -28.29 3.25 7.14
CA MET A 200 -28.67 2.90 5.76
C MET A 200 -28.45 1.40 5.45
N SER A 201 -27.95 0.64 6.43
CA SER A 201 -27.74 -0.81 6.33
C SER A 201 -29.08 -1.53 6.21
N ASN A 202 -29.16 -2.51 5.30
CA ASN A 202 -30.25 -3.48 5.27
C ASN A 202 -29.97 -4.72 6.14
N ARG A 203 -28.90 -4.67 6.95
CA ARG A 203 -28.46 -5.70 7.90
C ARG A 203 -28.31 -5.12 9.31
N GLU A 204 -28.46 -5.99 10.30
CA GLU A 204 -28.34 -5.68 11.72
C GLU A 204 -26.91 -5.26 12.03
N LYS A 205 -26.74 -4.06 12.61
CA LYS A 205 -25.45 -3.56 13.08
C LYS A 205 -25.42 -3.52 14.60
N LEU A 206 -24.23 -3.65 15.19
CA LEU A 206 -24.08 -3.47 16.63
C LEU A 206 -24.29 -1.99 17.00
N THR A 207 -24.83 -1.73 18.20
CA THR A 207 -25.03 -0.38 18.76
C THR A 207 -23.81 0.53 18.59
N PHE A 208 -22.61 -0.04 18.69
CA PHE A 208 -21.33 0.65 18.53
C PHE A 208 -21.10 1.28 17.15
N GLU A 209 -21.63 0.69 16.08
CA GLU A 209 -21.33 1.10 14.69
C GLU A 209 -21.98 2.43 14.29
N TYR A 210 -23.08 2.78 14.97
CA TYR A 210 -23.74 4.08 14.86
C TYR A 210 -22.88 5.22 15.43
N PHE A 211 -21.94 4.94 16.33
CA PHE A 211 -21.01 5.91 16.91
C PHE A 211 -19.75 5.98 16.04
N LYS A 212 -19.33 7.19 15.63
CA LYS A 212 -18.08 7.40 14.89
C LYS A 212 -17.02 8.07 15.77
N LYS A 213 -15.76 7.66 15.59
CA LYS A 213 -14.61 8.19 16.35
C LYS A 213 -14.33 9.64 15.90
N ILE A 214 -14.41 10.58 16.83
CA ILE A 214 -13.95 11.95 16.60
C ILE A 214 -12.42 11.96 16.51
N PHE A 215 -11.87 12.84 15.69
CA PHE A 215 -10.44 13.14 15.61
C PHE A 215 -10.25 14.62 15.30
N VAL A 216 -9.16 15.21 15.77
CA VAL A 216 -8.88 16.64 15.57
C VAL A 216 -7.94 16.83 14.38
N GLN A 217 -8.23 17.86 13.57
CA GLN A 217 -7.49 18.18 12.35
C GLN A 217 -6.70 19.49 12.43
N VAL A 218 -7.12 20.45 13.28
CA VAL A 218 -6.56 21.82 13.33
C VAL A 218 -6.45 22.38 14.76
N MET A 219 -7.52 22.30 15.56
CA MET A 219 -7.61 23.03 16.85
C MET A 219 -6.58 22.62 17.90
N ASN A 220 -6.14 21.35 17.90
CA ASN A 220 -5.04 20.86 18.73
C ASN A 220 -4.37 19.68 18.01
N PRO A 221 -3.06 19.45 18.21
CA PRO A 221 -2.35 18.36 17.56
C PRO A 221 -2.76 16.99 18.14
N PRO A 222 -2.73 15.92 17.33
CA PRO A 222 -2.71 14.55 17.83
C PRO A 222 -1.34 14.20 18.43
N ILE A 223 -1.33 13.20 19.31
CA ILE A 223 -0.13 12.68 20.01
C ILE A 223 0.35 11.38 19.33
N ASP A 224 1.64 11.04 19.40
CA ASP A 224 2.12 9.71 18.94
C ASP A 224 2.08 8.67 20.08
N PRO A 225 1.19 7.65 20.03
CA PRO A 225 1.04 6.67 21.11
C PRO A 225 2.19 5.65 21.22
N ILE A 226 3.22 5.74 20.36
CA ILE A 226 4.44 4.93 20.40
C ILE A 226 5.60 5.78 20.91
N ARG A 227 6.01 6.82 20.16
CA ARG A 227 7.20 7.63 20.42
C ARG A 227 6.99 8.62 21.57
N GLU A 228 5.76 9.11 21.73
CA GLU A 228 5.35 9.98 22.84
C GLU A 228 4.58 9.20 23.92
N LYS A 229 4.64 7.85 23.91
CA LYS A 229 4.07 7.00 24.98
C LYS A 229 4.47 7.47 26.39
N ILE A 230 5.64 8.09 26.48
CA ILE A 230 6.22 8.79 27.63
C ILE A 230 5.23 9.71 28.38
N VAL A 231 4.30 10.39 27.68
CA VAL A 231 3.27 11.26 28.26
C VAL A 231 1.91 10.58 28.50
N THR A 232 1.73 9.33 28.06
CA THR A 232 0.42 8.66 27.99
C THR A 232 0.10 7.73 29.16
N SER A 233 -1.16 7.60 29.56
CA SER A 233 -1.58 6.72 30.65
C SER A 233 -2.94 6.04 30.44
N MET A 234 -3.01 4.75 30.81
CA MET A 234 -4.21 3.93 30.81
C MET A 234 -4.71 3.59 32.22
N GLU A 235 -4.07 4.09 33.28
CA GLU A 235 -4.53 3.81 34.65
C GLU A 235 -5.78 4.63 35.00
N CYS A 236 -6.68 4.06 35.79
CA CYS A 236 -7.91 4.72 36.23
C CYS A 236 -8.27 4.37 37.69
N MET A 237 -8.78 5.36 38.42
CA MET A 237 -9.26 5.20 39.81
C MET A 237 -10.76 4.89 39.84
N ILE A 238 -11.16 3.91 40.64
CA ILE A 238 -12.56 3.56 40.94
C ILE A 238 -12.79 3.70 42.47
N CYS A 239 -14.04 3.53 42.93
CA CYS A 239 -14.54 3.87 44.26
C CYS A 239 -14.77 5.39 44.43
N PRO A 240 -15.54 5.82 45.46
CA PRO A 240 -16.13 7.16 45.52
C PRO A 240 -15.14 8.31 45.37
N GLU A 241 -15.59 9.40 44.75
CA GLU A 241 -14.84 10.66 44.70
C GLU A 241 -15.07 11.47 45.98
N GLY A 242 -14.01 12.15 46.47
CA GLY A 242 -14.11 13.07 47.60
C GLY A 242 -14.59 14.47 47.19
N ASP A 243 -14.82 15.31 48.19
CA ASP A 243 -14.95 16.76 47.98
C ASP A 243 -13.62 17.33 47.44
N LEU A 244 -13.71 18.33 46.58
CA LEU A 244 -12.59 18.96 45.89
C LEU A 244 -12.02 20.17 46.68
N THR A 245 -12.81 20.79 47.56
CA THR A 245 -12.33 21.89 48.41
C THR A 245 -11.50 21.35 49.57
N GLU A 246 -11.97 20.31 50.25
CA GLU A 246 -11.27 19.68 51.39
C GLU A 246 -9.96 18.98 50.98
N THR A 247 -9.04 18.76 51.93
CA THR A 247 -7.82 17.95 51.74
C THR A 247 -7.69 16.96 52.90
N THR A 248 -7.98 15.67 52.67
CA THR A 248 -8.07 14.64 53.71
C THR A 248 -7.47 13.30 53.26
N LYS A 249 -7.09 12.45 54.23
CA LYS A 249 -6.45 11.16 53.96
C LYS A 249 -7.40 10.16 53.27
N GLU A 250 -8.69 10.30 53.54
CA GLU A 250 -9.77 9.44 53.05
C GLU A 250 -9.99 9.61 51.53
N GLN A 251 -9.62 10.77 50.96
CA GLN A 251 -9.66 11.00 49.52
C GLN A 251 -8.72 10.06 48.73
N CYS A 252 -7.68 9.52 49.40
CA CYS A 252 -6.78 8.51 48.84
C CYS A 252 -7.38 7.08 48.90
N HIS A 253 -8.55 6.88 49.50
CA HIS A 253 -9.22 5.58 49.57
C HIS A 253 -9.96 5.29 48.27
N ARG A 254 -9.21 4.98 47.21
CA ARG A 254 -9.71 4.64 45.87
C ARG A 254 -8.97 3.43 45.30
N LEU A 255 -9.60 2.68 44.40
CA LEU A 255 -9.02 1.49 43.78
C LEU A 255 -8.33 1.86 42.46
N SER A 256 -7.00 1.80 42.42
CA SER A 256 -6.23 2.00 41.18
C SER A 256 -6.22 0.75 40.31
N LEU A 257 -6.44 0.91 39.00
CA LEU A 257 -6.51 -0.18 38.02
C LEU A 257 -5.73 0.21 36.75
N LYS A 258 -4.87 -0.70 36.27
CA LYS A 258 -3.85 -0.45 35.22
C LYS A 258 -4.37 -0.36 33.77
N GLY A 259 -5.69 -0.27 33.57
CA GLY A 259 -6.35 -0.34 32.28
C GLY A 259 -7.86 -0.55 32.40
N LEU A 260 -8.61 -0.39 31.31
CA LEU A 260 -10.08 -0.51 31.31
C LEU A 260 -10.56 -1.97 31.46
N LEU A 261 -9.89 -2.93 30.83
CA LEU A 261 -10.21 -4.36 30.91
C LEU A 261 -9.95 -4.94 32.32
N LEU A 262 -10.62 -6.04 32.65
CA LEU A 262 -10.36 -6.88 33.82
C LEU A 262 -10.23 -8.35 33.40
N SER A 263 -9.40 -9.12 34.09
CA SER A 263 -9.41 -10.58 33.96
C SER A 263 -10.64 -11.20 34.65
N ILE A 264 -10.86 -12.51 34.45
CA ILE A 264 -11.93 -13.25 35.14
C ILE A 264 -11.66 -13.24 36.66
N GLU A 265 -10.40 -13.46 37.04
CA GLU A 265 -9.93 -13.49 38.43
C GLU A 265 -10.07 -12.10 39.10
N GLU A 266 -9.67 -11.03 38.42
CA GLU A 266 -9.85 -9.65 38.92
C GLU A 266 -11.35 -9.31 39.08
N THR A 267 -12.19 -9.75 38.14
CA THR A 267 -13.64 -9.49 38.18
C THR A 267 -14.32 -10.26 39.30
N GLU A 268 -13.98 -11.54 39.49
CA GLU A 268 -14.48 -12.35 40.60
C GLU A 268 -13.96 -11.87 41.96
N ALA A 269 -12.72 -11.38 42.04
CA ALA A 269 -12.21 -10.72 43.24
C ALA A 269 -13.01 -9.44 43.58
N ILE A 270 -13.35 -8.61 42.59
CA ILE A 270 -14.18 -7.41 42.79
C ILE A 270 -15.62 -7.77 43.20
N LYS A 271 -16.22 -8.81 42.61
CA LYS A 271 -17.55 -9.33 43.04
C LYS A 271 -17.56 -9.89 44.47
N LYS A 272 -16.41 -10.36 44.97
CA LYS A 272 -16.24 -10.88 46.34
C LYS A 272 -15.61 -9.86 47.29
N MET A 273 -15.33 -8.64 46.82
CA MET A 273 -14.68 -7.59 47.60
C MET A 273 -15.64 -7.00 48.65
N ASN A 274 -15.23 -7.10 49.90
CA ASN A 274 -15.75 -6.32 51.02
C ASN A 274 -14.56 -5.68 51.76
N TYR A 275 -14.04 -4.57 51.21
CA TYR A 275 -12.83 -3.91 51.70
C TYR A 275 -13.11 -2.43 51.97
N ARG A 276 -12.72 -1.94 53.16
CA ARG A 276 -12.99 -0.56 53.64
C ARG A 276 -14.46 -0.11 53.50
N GLY A 277 -15.40 -1.05 53.63
CA GLY A 277 -16.84 -0.80 53.49
C GLY A 277 -17.34 -0.69 52.03
N TRP A 278 -16.47 -0.89 51.03
CA TRP A 278 -16.92 -0.99 49.64
C TRP A 278 -17.67 -2.31 49.44
N ARG A 279 -18.94 -2.19 49.04
CA ARG A 279 -19.80 -3.30 48.63
C ARG A 279 -20.07 -3.20 47.13
N ASN A 280 -20.35 -4.33 46.49
CA ASN A 280 -20.78 -4.39 45.09
C ASN A 280 -22.21 -4.95 44.99
N LYS A 281 -22.91 -4.63 43.90
CA LYS A 281 -24.28 -5.08 43.62
C LYS A 281 -24.39 -5.32 42.12
N VAL A 282 -24.68 -6.56 41.74
CA VAL A 282 -24.94 -6.93 40.35
C VAL A 282 -26.33 -6.44 39.96
N LEU A 283 -26.40 -5.65 38.88
CA LEU A 283 -27.64 -5.24 38.24
C LEU A 283 -27.88 -6.15 37.05
N ASP A 284 -29.07 -6.73 36.94
CA ASP A 284 -29.39 -7.54 35.76
C ASP A 284 -29.84 -6.63 34.62
N ILE A 285 -29.00 -6.48 33.59
CA ILE A 285 -29.25 -5.68 32.39
C ILE A 285 -30.12 -6.40 31.35
N THR A 286 -30.94 -7.36 31.77
CA THR A 286 -31.70 -8.23 30.87
C THR A 286 -33.23 -8.08 31.04
N TYR A 287 -34.01 -8.37 29.99
CA TYR A 287 -35.48 -8.31 29.94
C TYR A 287 -36.09 -9.53 29.22
N SER A 288 -37.38 -9.79 29.36
CA SER A 288 -38.00 -10.98 28.76
C SER A 288 -38.54 -10.70 27.35
N LYS A 289 -38.18 -11.53 26.35
CA LYS A 289 -38.54 -11.38 24.92
C LYS A 289 -40.03 -11.08 24.70
N TYR A 290 -40.93 -11.65 25.51
CA TYR A 290 -42.37 -11.47 25.40
C TYR A 290 -42.86 -10.01 25.58
N HIS A 291 -42.03 -9.11 26.12
CA HIS A 291 -42.33 -7.67 26.26
C HIS A 291 -41.98 -6.86 25.00
N GLY A 292 -41.43 -7.49 23.95
CA GLY A 292 -41.13 -6.85 22.67
C GLY A 292 -40.21 -5.64 22.81
N ARG A 293 -40.54 -4.55 22.09
CA ARG A 293 -39.74 -3.30 22.14
C ARG A 293 -39.87 -2.56 23.48
N LYS A 294 -41.04 -2.61 24.13
CA LYS A 294 -41.31 -1.90 25.40
C LYS A 294 -40.43 -2.42 26.54
N GLY A 295 -40.17 -3.73 26.57
CA GLY A 295 -39.30 -4.37 27.56
C GLY A 295 -37.89 -3.78 27.64
N LEU A 296 -37.37 -3.19 26.56
CA LEU A 296 -36.11 -2.44 26.59
C LEU A 296 -36.23 -1.17 27.43
N GLU A 297 -37.22 -0.32 27.14
CA GLU A 297 -37.43 0.95 27.85
C GLU A 297 -37.78 0.72 29.32
N GLU A 298 -38.66 -0.24 29.60
CA GLU A 298 -39.02 -0.69 30.94
C GLU A 298 -37.78 -1.14 31.72
N THR A 299 -36.86 -1.87 31.06
CA THR A 299 -35.64 -2.38 31.69
C THR A 299 -34.56 -1.33 31.86
N LEU A 300 -34.40 -0.39 30.92
CA LEU A 300 -33.49 0.74 31.08
C LEU A 300 -33.93 1.63 32.24
N ASN A 301 -35.24 1.85 32.40
CA ASN A 301 -35.79 2.52 33.59
C ASN A 301 -35.56 1.70 34.87
N ARG A 302 -35.84 0.38 34.84
CA ARG A 302 -35.60 -0.55 35.97
C ARG A 302 -34.15 -0.48 36.45
N ILE A 303 -33.15 -0.65 35.58
CA ILE A 303 -31.74 -0.64 36.00
C ILE A 303 -31.28 0.74 36.48
N CYS A 304 -31.88 1.84 36.03
CA CYS A 304 -31.60 3.17 36.58
C CYS A 304 -32.12 3.30 38.02
N VAL A 305 -33.31 2.79 38.32
CA VAL A 305 -33.87 2.75 39.67
C VAL A 305 -33.08 1.78 40.54
N GLU A 306 -32.83 0.55 40.09
CA GLU A 306 -31.99 -0.42 40.81
C GLU A 306 -30.56 0.09 41.02
N ALA A 307 -29.98 0.91 40.14
CA ALA A 307 -28.68 1.54 40.37
C ALA A 307 -28.72 2.62 41.47
N GLN A 308 -29.85 3.32 41.62
CA GLN A 308 -30.07 4.28 42.70
C GLN A 308 -30.38 3.58 44.03
N ASP A 309 -31.11 2.47 44.01
CA ASP A 309 -31.41 1.67 45.20
C ASP A 309 -30.32 0.64 45.54
N ALA A 310 -29.37 0.36 44.65
CA ALA A 310 -28.11 -0.32 44.93
C ALA A 310 -27.19 0.48 45.87
N ILE A 311 -27.41 1.79 45.98
CA ILE A 311 -26.82 2.66 47.01
C ILE A 311 -27.44 2.34 48.40
N LYS A 312 -28.47 1.46 48.46
CA LYS A 312 -29.28 1.13 49.64
C LYS A 312 -29.35 -0.38 49.97
N ASP A 313 -29.57 -1.32 49.03
CA ASP A 313 -29.25 -2.79 49.13
C ASP A 313 -29.64 -3.65 47.85
N ALA A 314 -29.80 -5.00 47.95
CA ALA A 314 -29.80 -6.00 46.82
C ALA A 314 -31.10 -6.86 46.67
N PHE A 315 -31.46 -7.47 45.51
CA PHE A 315 -31.06 -8.82 44.99
C PHE A 315 -31.32 -8.98 43.44
N SER A 316 -31.54 -10.18 42.84
CA SER A 316 -31.59 -10.42 41.36
C SER A 316 -32.34 -11.69 40.86
N LEU A 317 -32.82 -11.74 39.60
CA LEU A 317 -33.21 -12.97 38.83
C LEU A 317 -33.24 -12.76 37.28
N LYS A 318 -33.21 -13.86 36.50
CA LYS A 318 -32.78 -14.01 35.06
C LYS A 318 -33.68 -13.39 33.96
N CYS A 319 -33.09 -12.91 32.85
CA CYS A 319 -33.76 -12.55 31.56
C CYS A 319 -32.81 -12.50 30.29
N VAL A 320 -33.20 -11.85 29.16
CA VAL A 320 -32.45 -11.66 27.87
C VAL A 320 -31.75 -10.28 27.73
N ALA A 321 -30.49 -10.20 27.30
CA ALA A 321 -29.65 -9.00 27.45
C ALA A 321 -30.03 -7.74 26.64
N VAL A 322 -29.95 -6.57 27.29
CA VAL A 322 -29.88 -5.24 26.67
C VAL A 322 -28.44 -4.95 26.22
N SER A 323 -28.27 -4.17 25.14
CA SER A 323 -26.96 -3.65 24.71
C SER A 323 -26.25 -2.92 25.87
N SER A 324 -25.04 -3.36 26.17
CA SER A 324 -24.22 -2.88 27.28
C SER A 324 -23.88 -1.40 27.19
N LEU A 325 -23.79 -0.83 25.98
CA LEU A 325 -23.61 0.61 25.77
C LEU A 325 -24.83 1.42 26.21
N LEU A 326 -26.04 0.95 25.91
CA LEU A 326 -27.27 1.59 26.38
C LEU A 326 -27.43 1.47 27.90
N ALA A 327 -27.13 0.29 28.46
CA ALA A 327 -27.23 0.07 29.90
C ALA A 327 -26.28 0.98 30.70
N VAL A 328 -25.00 1.06 30.31
CA VAL A 328 -24.01 1.95 30.96
C VAL A 328 -24.36 3.42 30.73
N GLY A 329 -24.77 3.81 29.52
CA GLY A 329 -25.14 5.18 29.19
C GLY A 329 -26.35 5.68 29.99
N ALA A 330 -27.44 4.89 30.04
CA ALA A 330 -28.64 5.24 30.79
C ALA A 330 -28.35 5.40 32.29
N VAL A 331 -27.67 4.42 32.90
CA VAL A 331 -27.33 4.46 34.33
C VAL A 331 -26.36 5.61 34.64
N HIS A 332 -25.36 5.86 33.80
CA HIS A 332 -24.47 7.02 33.97
C HIS A 332 -25.27 8.32 33.98
N HIS A 333 -26.07 8.58 32.94
CA HIS A 333 -26.74 9.87 32.77
C HIS A 333 -27.86 10.08 33.78
N HIS A 334 -28.53 9.01 34.23
CA HIS A 334 -29.45 9.08 35.36
C HIS A 334 -28.72 9.52 36.64
N LEU A 335 -27.62 8.84 37.01
CA LEU A 335 -26.87 9.15 38.22
C LEU A 335 -26.18 10.53 38.16
N VAL A 336 -25.77 11.02 36.98
CA VAL A 336 -25.26 12.40 36.83
C VAL A 336 -26.39 13.41 37.03
N LYS A 337 -27.57 13.18 36.45
CA LYS A 337 -28.75 14.06 36.61
C LYS A 337 -29.23 14.14 38.06
N LYS A 338 -28.97 13.10 38.87
CA LYS A 338 -29.26 13.03 40.32
C LYS A 338 -28.11 13.56 41.20
N LEU A 339 -26.94 13.89 40.65
CA LEU A 339 -25.70 14.24 41.36
C LEU A 339 -25.11 13.10 42.23
N GLU A 340 -25.41 11.84 41.90
CA GLU A 340 -24.97 10.67 42.67
C GLU A 340 -23.88 9.82 41.97
N ARG A 341 -23.59 10.10 40.69
CA ARG A 341 -22.62 9.35 39.86
C ARG A 341 -21.24 9.22 40.52
N THR A 342 -20.80 10.19 41.30
CA THR A 342 -19.51 10.21 42.01
C THR A 342 -19.43 9.23 43.18
N ARG A 343 -20.56 8.72 43.66
CA ARG A 343 -20.66 7.82 44.82
C ARG A 343 -20.43 6.34 44.48
N VAL A 344 -20.35 5.97 43.20
CA VAL A 344 -20.31 4.57 42.74
C VAL A 344 -19.32 4.33 41.60
N GLY A 345 -18.71 3.13 41.60
CA GLY A 345 -18.05 2.58 40.41
C GLY A 345 -19.06 1.85 39.52
N LEU A 346 -18.88 1.90 38.19
CA LEU A 346 -19.65 1.09 37.25
C LEU A 346 -18.71 0.10 36.56
N ILE A 347 -19.17 -1.15 36.42
CA ILE A 347 -18.47 -2.28 35.80
C ILE A 347 -19.54 -3.07 35.03
N VAL A 348 -19.21 -3.56 33.83
CA VAL A 348 -20.16 -4.16 32.89
C VAL A 348 -19.65 -5.50 32.35
N GLU A 349 -20.13 -6.61 32.91
CA GLU A 349 -19.92 -7.94 32.35
C GLU A 349 -20.76 -8.07 31.06
N SER A 350 -20.11 -8.18 29.90
CA SER A 350 -20.79 -8.19 28.59
C SER A 350 -19.95 -8.89 27.53
N ALA A 351 -20.60 -9.72 26.70
CA ALA A 351 -19.99 -10.40 25.56
C ALA A 351 -20.03 -9.58 24.25
N GLU A 352 -20.70 -8.43 24.25
CA GLU A 352 -20.84 -7.49 23.11
C GLU A 352 -19.52 -6.78 22.71
N PRO A 353 -18.61 -6.37 23.64
CA PRO A 353 -17.45 -5.56 23.30
C PRO A 353 -16.22 -6.44 22.99
N ARG A 354 -15.84 -6.48 21.71
CA ARG A 354 -14.72 -7.27 21.17
C ARG A 354 -13.61 -6.46 20.51
N GLU A 355 -13.88 -5.20 20.19
CA GLU A 355 -12.99 -4.36 19.37
C GLU A 355 -12.63 -3.06 20.10
N VAL A 356 -11.47 -2.49 19.76
CA VAL A 356 -10.97 -1.18 20.25
C VAL A 356 -12.06 -0.10 20.22
N HIS A 357 -12.90 -0.09 19.18
CA HIS A 357 -14.02 0.85 19.07
C HIS A 357 -15.06 0.67 20.19
N HIS A 358 -15.47 -0.58 20.46
CA HIS A 358 -16.49 -0.90 21.46
C HIS A 358 -15.99 -0.56 22.87
N PHE A 359 -14.70 -0.82 23.14
CA PHE A 359 -14.05 -0.41 24.39
C PHE A 359 -13.98 1.12 24.52
N CYS A 360 -13.66 1.83 23.45
CA CYS A 360 -13.64 3.31 23.41
C CYS A 360 -15.02 3.97 23.59
N THR A 361 -16.12 3.30 23.26
CA THR A 361 -17.49 3.79 23.54
C THR A 361 -17.98 3.48 24.96
N LEU A 362 -17.39 2.49 25.64
CA LEU A 362 -17.87 1.96 26.93
C LEU A 362 -17.06 2.45 28.15
N VAL A 363 -16.25 3.49 28.02
CA VAL A 363 -15.19 3.90 28.97
C VAL A 363 -15.68 4.20 30.41
N ASP A 364 -16.99 4.28 30.65
CA ASP A 364 -17.57 4.35 31.99
C ASP A 364 -17.80 3.01 32.71
N GLY A 365 -17.65 1.87 32.03
CA GLY A 365 -17.74 0.53 32.62
C GLY A 365 -16.57 -0.37 32.19
N LYS A 366 -15.97 -1.08 33.15
CA LYS A 366 -14.94 -2.10 32.85
C LYS A 366 -15.57 -3.38 32.31
N ILE A 367 -14.95 -4.01 31.32
CA ILE A 367 -15.53 -5.12 30.54
C ILE A 367 -14.80 -6.44 30.80
N LEU A 368 -15.60 -7.52 30.87
CA LEU A 368 -15.15 -8.91 30.89
C LEU A 368 -15.63 -9.65 29.62
N PRO A 369 -14.74 -10.09 28.71
CA PRO A 369 -15.10 -10.95 27.59
C PRO A 369 -15.46 -12.36 28.07
N LYS A 370 -16.70 -12.79 27.84
CA LYS A 370 -17.20 -14.09 28.29
C LYS A 370 -17.24 -15.10 27.14
N LEU A 371 -16.09 -15.72 26.84
CA LEU A 371 -16.03 -16.82 25.87
C LEU A 371 -16.80 -18.03 26.40
N SER A 372 -17.86 -18.42 25.70
CA SER A 372 -18.63 -19.64 25.96
C SER A 372 -18.19 -20.74 25.00
N GLY A 373 -17.22 -21.56 25.43
CA GLY A 373 -16.69 -22.67 24.65
C GLY A 373 -15.36 -23.17 25.22
N GLU A 374 -15.03 -24.44 24.99
CA GLU A 374 -13.84 -25.10 25.53
C GLU A 374 -12.56 -24.70 24.77
N LEU A 375 -12.09 -23.47 24.98
CA LEU A 375 -10.81 -22.97 24.47
C LEU A 375 -9.82 -22.67 25.61
N CYS A 376 -9.42 -23.74 26.31
CA CYS A 376 -8.45 -23.70 27.40
C CYS A 376 -7.01 -23.51 26.86
N LEU A 377 -6.70 -22.31 26.35
CA LEU A 377 -5.43 -21.99 25.69
C LEU A 377 -4.73 -20.77 26.32
N LYS A 378 -3.77 -21.10 27.20
CA LYS A 378 -2.60 -20.31 27.66
C LYS A 378 -2.79 -18.83 28.06
N ASN A 379 -2.42 -18.52 29.30
CA ASN A 379 -2.35 -17.15 29.86
C ASN A 379 -1.44 -16.15 29.10
N GLU A 380 -0.57 -16.61 28.20
CA GLU A 380 0.15 -15.71 27.29
C GLU A 380 -0.75 -15.07 26.25
N LEU A 381 -1.85 -15.73 25.88
CA LEU A 381 -2.76 -15.17 24.91
C LEU A 381 -3.37 -13.88 25.52
N VAL A 382 -4.08 -14.00 26.66
CA VAL A 382 -4.84 -12.90 27.31
C VAL A 382 -4.07 -11.56 27.35
N LYS A 383 -2.75 -11.60 27.55
CA LYS A 383 -1.87 -10.45 27.78
C LYS A 383 -1.72 -9.45 26.62
N LYS A 384 -2.03 -9.81 25.37
CA LYS A 384 -2.31 -8.79 24.32
C LYS A 384 -3.41 -9.15 23.33
N TYR A 385 -4.47 -9.69 23.90
CA TYR A 385 -5.71 -8.92 23.91
C TYR A 385 -5.52 -7.62 24.70
N PHE A 386 -5.07 -7.74 25.96
CA PHE A 386 -5.03 -6.62 26.91
C PHE A 386 -4.15 -5.46 26.42
N LYS A 387 -2.89 -5.66 25.95
CA LYS A 387 -2.17 -4.55 25.29
C LYS A 387 -2.70 -4.17 23.90
N ALA A 388 -3.19 -5.05 23.04
CA ALA A 388 -3.67 -4.61 21.71
C ALA A 388 -4.90 -3.70 21.88
N SER A 389 -5.81 -4.06 22.78
CA SER A 389 -6.93 -3.22 23.22
C SER A 389 -6.46 -1.96 23.93
N ASN A 390 -5.54 -2.02 24.92
CA ASN A 390 -5.06 -0.81 25.62
C ASN A 390 -4.25 0.15 24.71
N TYR A 391 -3.41 -0.38 23.82
CA TYR A 391 -2.66 0.41 22.84
C TYR A 391 -3.56 0.95 21.72
N GLY A 392 -4.52 0.16 21.26
CA GLY A 392 -5.55 0.60 20.31
C GLY A 392 -6.43 1.69 20.91
N MET A 393 -6.84 1.55 22.17
CA MET A 393 -7.53 2.62 22.91
C MET A 393 -6.67 3.87 22.98
N MET A 394 -5.39 3.78 23.40
CA MET A 394 -4.48 4.93 23.36
C MET A 394 -4.40 5.56 21.97
N ARG A 395 -4.28 4.77 20.90
CA ARG A 395 -4.27 5.25 19.50
C ARG A 395 -5.59 5.95 19.09
N VAL A 396 -6.71 5.67 19.75
CA VAL A 396 -7.95 6.44 19.58
C VAL A 396 -7.89 7.74 20.40
N LEU A 397 -7.52 7.69 21.68
CA LEU A 397 -7.39 8.89 22.54
C LEU A 397 -6.43 9.92 21.93
N SER A 398 -5.27 9.47 21.46
CA SER A 398 -4.24 10.34 20.87
C SER A 398 -4.67 11.02 19.57
N LYS A 399 -5.68 10.51 18.83
CA LYS A 399 -6.29 11.21 17.68
C LYS A 399 -7.07 12.48 18.06
N MET A 400 -7.35 12.68 19.36
CA MET A 400 -7.95 13.91 19.90
C MET A 400 -6.96 14.72 20.75
N GLY A 401 -5.68 14.34 20.79
CA GLY A 401 -4.69 14.93 21.69
C GLY A 401 -4.90 14.56 23.17
N ILE A 402 -5.72 13.55 23.46
CA ILE A 402 -5.98 13.08 24.82
C ILE A 402 -4.91 12.06 25.21
N PHE A 403 -4.30 12.25 26.38
CA PHE A 403 -3.18 11.44 26.87
C PHE A 403 -3.50 10.57 28.09
N THR A 404 -4.67 10.71 28.74
CA THR A 404 -5.10 9.83 29.84
C THR A 404 -6.49 9.23 29.63
N LEU A 405 -6.67 7.97 30.06
CA LEU A 405 -7.97 7.28 30.03
C LEU A 405 -9.07 7.98 30.84
N ALA A 406 -8.70 8.71 31.91
CA ALA A 406 -9.64 9.41 32.78
C ALA A 406 -10.49 10.46 32.04
N SER A 407 -9.99 11.03 30.93
CA SER A 407 -10.57 12.19 30.26
C SER A 407 -11.54 11.92 29.11
N TYR A 408 -11.75 10.64 28.74
CA TYR A 408 -12.26 10.28 27.40
C TYR A 408 -13.75 9.82 27.33
N LYS A 409 -14.55 10.05 28.37
CA LYS A 409 -15.95 9.55 28.47
C LYS A 409 -17.00 10.51 27.86
N VAL A 410 -17.90 10.08 26.94
CA VAL A 410 -19.29 10.60 26.69
C VAL A 410 -20.06 9.90 25.50
N GLU A 411 -21.39 10.17 25.41
CA GLU A 411 -22.51 9.66 24.55
C GLU A 411 -22.40 9.80 22.98
N ARG A 412 -23.40 9.50 22.08
CA ARG A 412 -24.85 9.16 22.16
C ARG A 412 -25.38 8.39 20.92
N ALA A 413 -26.50 7.64 21.05
CA ALA A 413 -27.39 7.16 19.98
C ALA A 413 -28.88 7.04 20.47
N THR A 414 -29.85 6.67 19.61
CA THR A 414 -31.31 6.71 19.88
C THR A 414 -32.00 5.34 20.05
N PHE A 415 -32.94 5.23 20.98
CA PHE A 415 -33.49 3.95 21.47
C PHE A 415 -34.29 3.08 20.47
N GLU A 416 -35.20 3.65 19.67
CA GLU A 416 -36.16 2.83 18.90
C GLU A 416 -35.50 1.91 17.87
N MET A 417 -34.44 2.38 17.21
CA MET A 417 -33.65 1.58 16.27
C MET A 417 -32.96 0.42 16.98
N LEU A 418 -32.34 0.69 18.12
CA LEU A 418 -31.54 -0.26 18.88
C LEU A 418 -32.40 -1.36 19.53
N ALA A 419 -33.67 -1.07 19.82
CA ALA A 419 -34.66 -2.06 20.24
C ALA A 419 -34.97 -3.10 19.14
N ARG A 420 -34.92 -2.71 17.87
CA ARG A 420 -35.16 -3.60 16.72
C ARG A 420 -33.97 -4.52 16.49
N ASP A 421 -32.77 -3.94 16.41
CA ASP A 421 -31.54 -4.67 16.09
C ASP A 421 -31.23 -5.73 17.15
N ALA A 422 -31.38 -5.38 18.44
CA ALA A 422 -31.16 -6.32 19.56
C ALA A 422 -32.15 -7.51 19.57
N LEU A 423 -33.42 -7.27 19.22
CA LEU A 423 -34.42 -8.34 19.13
C LEU A 423 -34.14 -9.30 17.97
N HIS A 424 -33.68 -8.81 16.82
CA HIS A 424 -33.41 -9.68 15.67
C HIS A 424 -32.09 -10.45 15.80
N LEU A 425 -31.04 -9.84 16.37
CA LEU A 425 -29.81 -10.56 16.73
C LEU A 425 -30.08 -11.71 17.73
N HIS A 426 -31.03 -11.53 18.65
CA HIS A 426 -31.49 -12.61 19.53
C HIS A 426 -32.22 -13.72 18.77
N GLU A 427 -32.95 -13.43 17.70
CA GLU A 427 -33.62 -14.44 16.86
C GLU A 427 -32.65 -15.18 15.93
N LEU A 428 -31.57 -14.54 15.48
CA LEU A 428 -30.49 -15.20 14.74
C LEU A 428 -29.67 -16.14 15.65
N ALA A 429 -29.45 -15.77 16.91
CA ALA A 429 -28.74 -16.60 17.89
C ALA A 429 -29.63 -17.71 18.52
N PHE A 430 -30.94 -17.48 18.62
CA PHE A 430 -31.90 -18.42 19.20
C PHE A 430 -33.14 -18.57 18.28
N PRO A 431 -32.99 -19.18 17.10
CA PRO A 431 -34.08 -19.32 16.13
C PRO A 431 -35.18 -20.24 16.65
N SER A 432 -36.43 -19.93 16.26
CA SER A 432 -37.64 -20.64 16.68
C SER A 432 -37.80 -22.06 16.10
N ARG A 433 -36.84 -22.51 15.28
CA ARG A 433 -36.73 -23.89 14.78
C ARG A 433 -35.36 -24.45 15.17
N ALA A 434 -35.35 -25.58 15.86
CA ALA A 434 -34.11 -26.28 16.19
C ALA A 434 -33.41 -26.77 14.90
N PHE A 435 -32.13 -26.44 14.74
CA PHE A 435 -31.27 -27.04 13.71
C PHE A 435 -30.91 -28.48 14.07
N THR A 436 -30.58 -29.29 13.08
CA THR A 436 -30.08 -30.65 13.29
C THR A 436 -28.66 -30.59 13.89
N PRO A 437 -28.34 -31.38 14.94
CA PRO A 437 -26.99 -31.44 15.48
C PRO A 437 -25.97 -31.84 14.40
N LYS A 438 -24.82 -31.16 14.38
CA LYS A 438 -23.75 -31.28 13.35
C LYS A 438 -24.09 -30.74 11.95
N SER A 439 -25.19 -30.03 11.75
CA SER A 439 -25.38 -29.18 10.55
C SER A 439 -24.34 -28.05 10.50
N ALA A 440 -24.02 -27.54 9.31
CA ALA A 440 -23.04 -26.46 9.17
C ALA A 440 -23.55 -25.18 9.85
N GLU A 441 -24.85 -24.93 9.75
CA GLU A 441 -25.62 -23.86 10.37
C GLU A 441 -25.62 -23.91 11.90
N ALA A 442 -25.29 -25.06 12.50
CA ALA A 442 -25.18 -25.24 13.95
C ALA A 442 -23.74 -25.22 14.48
N VAL A 443 -22.73 -25.06 13.60
CA VAL A 443 -21.29 -25.17 13.97
C VAL A 443 -20.45 -23.99 13.45
N ALA A 444 -20.84 -23.36 12.33
CA ALA A 444 -20.13 -22.22 11.75
C ALA A 444 -20.88 -20.89 11.99
N LEU A 445 -20.12 -19.84 12.37
CA LEU A 445 -20.64 -18.47 12.34
C LEU A 445 -20.81 -18.01 10.89
N SER A 446 -21.91 -17.32 10.59
CA SER A 446 -22.15 -16.72 9.29
C SER A 446 -21.12 -15.64 8.96
N ASN A 447 -20.65 -15.55 7.72
CA ASN A 447 -19.78 -14.47 7.25
C ASN A 447 -20.64 -13.33 6.66
N PRO A 448 -20.80 -12.18 7.35
CA PRO A 448 -21.69 -11.10 6.90
C PRO A 448 -21.15 -10.29 5.72
N GLY A 449 -19.83 -10.30 5.48
CA GLY A 449 -19.18 -9.52 4.42
C GLY A 449 -18.75 -8.10 4.79
N ASP A 450 -18.97 -7.61 6.03
CA ASP A 450 -18.77 -6.19 6.41
C ASP A 450 -17.39 -5.57 6.05
N TYR A 451 -16.35 -6.39 5.89
CA TYR A 451 -15.00 -5.97 5.53
C TYR A 451 -14.59 -6.26 4.08
N ASN A 452 -15.35 -7.09 3.35
CA ASN A 452 -15.06 -7.54 1.98
C ASN A 452 -16.34 -8.04 1.30
N TRP A 453 -16.67 -7.50 0.12
CA TRP A 453 -17.87 -7.88 -0.64
C TRP A 453 -18.05 -9.40 -0.75
N ARG A 454 -19.26 -9.87 -0.42
CA ARG A 454 -19.69 -11.26 -0.60
C ARG A 454 -21.00 -11.30 -1.37
N LYS A 455 -21.17 -12.31 -2.22
CA LYS A 455 -22.45 -12.57 -2.92
C LYS A 455 -23.51 -12.95 -1.88
N GLY A 456 -24.49 -12.06 -1.67
CA GLY A 456 -25.47 -12.21 -0.58
C GLY A 456 -24.92 -11.82 0.81
N GLY A 457 -23.83 -11.04 0.86
CA GLY A 457 -23.32 -10.36 2.05
C GLY A 457 -23.91 -8.96 2.21
N GLU A 458 -23.17 -8.10 2.90
CA GLU A 458 -23.38 -6.65 2.90
C GLU A 458 -23.15 -6.04 1.51
N VAL A 459 -23.78 -4.89 1.24
CA VAL A 459 -23.58 -4.12 0.00
C VAL A 459 -22.29 -3.31 0.09
N HIS A 460 -21.56 -3.17 -1.01
CA HIS A 460 -20.38 -2.29 -1.11
C HIS A 460 -20.46 -1.39 -2.34
N LEU A 461 -19.86 -0.20 -2.26
CA LEU A 461 -19.69 0.70 -3.41
C LEU A 461 -18.71 0.13 -4.44
N ASN A 462 -17.66 -0.60 -4.01
CA ASN A 462 -16.73 -1.30 -4.89
C ASN A 462 -17.32 -2.66 -5.36
N ASP A 463 -18.53 -2.60 -5.90
CA ASP A 463 -19.24 -3.75 -6.46
C ASP A 463 -18.49 -4.31 -7.71
N PRO A 464 -18.25 -5.64 -7.81
CA PRO A 464 -17.46 -6.20 -8.91
C PRO A 464 -17.97 -5.87 -10.32
N ILE A 465 -19.29 -5.72 -10.49
CA ILE A 465 -19.90 -5.37 -11.79
C ILE A 465 -19.62 -3.91 -12.13
N ALA A 466 -19.68 -3.01 -11.14
CA ALA A 466 -19.28 -1.62 -11.35
C ALA A 466 -17.78 -1.50 -11.71
N ILE A 467 -16.91 -2.24 -11.04
CA ILE A 467 -15.47 -2.26 -11.34
C ILE A 467 -15.22 -2.77 -12.77
N ALA A 468 -15.87 -3.87 -13.17
CA ALA A 468 -15.77 -4.42 -14.52
C ALA A 468 -16.20 -3.40 -15.59
N ASN A 469 -17.36 -2.74 -15.41
CA ASN A 469 -17.86 -1.73 -16.34
C ASN A 469 -16.91 -0.51 -16.42
N LEU A 470 -16.26 -0.11 -15.33
CA LEU A 470 -15.26 0.97 -15.32
C LEU A 470 -13.97 0.55 -16.04
N GLN A 471 -13.52 -0.68 -15.84
CA GLN A 471 -12.35 -1.24 -16.53
C GLN A 471 -12.61 -1.38 -18.03
N GLU A 472 -13.80 -1.83 -18.44
CA GLU A 472 -14.22 -1.83 -19.85
C GLU A 472 -14.25 -0.41 -20.40
N ALA A 473 -14.92 0.53 -19.73
CA ALA A 473 -15.03 1.92 -20.16
C ALA A 473 -13.66 2.59 -20.37
N THR A 474 -12.71 2.37 -19.46
CA THR A 474 -11.37 2.96 -19.53
C THR A 474 -10.41 2.26 -20.50
N SER A 475 -10.52 0.95 -20.67
CA SER A 475 -9.65 0.19 -21.60
C SER A 475 -10.11 0.24 -23.06
N SER A 476 -11.42 0.33 -23.30
CA SER A 476 -12.02 0.39 -24.65
C SER A 476 -12.47 1.79 -25.08
N ASN A 477 -12.37 2.79 -24.19
CA ASN A 477 -12.97 4.12 -24.33
C ASN A 477 -14.51 4.09 -24.56
N SER A 478 -15.19 3.07 -24.01
CA SER A 478 -16.63 2.84 -24.20
C SER A 478 -17.49 3.76 -23.31
N VAL A 479 -18.08 4.77 -23.93
CA VAL A 479 -19.09 5.65 -23.31
C VAL A 479 -20.34 4.86 -22.87
N ALA A 480 -20.65 3.73 -23.54
CA ALA A 480 -21.76 2.86 -23.14
C ALA A 480 -21.45 2.13 -21.82
N ALA A 481 -20.26 1.54 -21.70
CA ALA A 481 -19.81 0.92 -20.45
C ALA A 481 -19.71 1.96 -19.31
N TYR A 482 -19.26 3.18 -19.62
CA TYR A 482 -19.24 4.28 -18.64
C TYR A 482 -20.65 4.66 -18.15
N LYS A 483 -21.66 4.66 -19.03
CA LYS A 483 -23.05 4.93 -18.63
C LYS A 483 -23.61 3.83 -17.72
N GLU A 484 -23.36 2.55 -18.01
CA GLU A 484 -23.80 1.45 -17.13
C GLU A 484 -22.99 1.38 -15.82
N TYR A 485 -21.70 1.74 -15.83
CA TYR A 485 -20.92 2.00 -14.62
C TYR A 485 -21.56 3.10 -13.75
N ALA A 486 -21.78 4.29 -14.34
CA ALA A 486 -22.31 5.45 -13.62
C ALA A 486 -23.70 5.17 -13.05
N LYS A 487 -24.57 4.48 -13.80
CA LYS A 487 -25.89 3.99 -13.38
C LYS A 487 -25.79 2.99 -12.22
N ARG A 488 -24.93 1.96 -12.32
CA ARG A 488 -24.70 0.99 -11.23
C ARG A 488 -24.20 1.67 -9.96
N ILE A 489 -23.22 2.56 -10.09
CA ILE A 489 -22.69 3.36 -8.97
C ILE A 489 -23.73 4.34 -8.41
N HIS A 490 -24.61 4.92 -9.22
CA HIS A 490 -25.67 5.81 -8.74
C HIS A 490 -26.68 5.03 -7.85
N GLU A 491 -27.12 3.85 -8.28
CA GLU A 491 -27.99 3.01 -7.45
C GLU A 491 -27.30 2.54 -6.15
N LEU A 492 -26.02 2.13 -6.22
CA LEU A 492 -25.24 1.78 -5.02
C LEU A 492 -25.06 2.99 -4.09
N ASN A 493 -24.90 4.21 -4.61
CA ASN A 493 -24.82 5.41 -3.78
C ASN A 493 -26.14 5.72 -3.05
N LYS A 494 -27.32 5.42 -3.61
CA LYS A 494 -28.61 5.56 -2.91
C LYS A 494 -28.69 4.69 -1.66
N ILE A 495 -28.07 3.50 -1.72
CA ILE A 495 -28.06 2.51 -0.65
C ILE A 495 -26.95 2.80 0.37
N CYS A 496 -25.75 3.18 -0.08
CA CYS A 496 -24.59 3.29 0.80
C CYS A 496 -24.36 4.69 1.41
N ASN A 497 -24.74 5.77 0.71
CA ASN A 497 -24.29 7.13 1.03
C ASN A 497 -25.44 8.16 1.10
N LEU A 498 -25.37 9.08 2.05
CA LEU A 498 -26.31 10.20 2.18
C LEU A 498 -26.47 11.02 0.87
N ARG A 499 -25.39 11.19 0.09
CA ARG A 499 -25.44 11.90 -1.20
C ARG A 499 -26.36 11.24 -2.24
N GLY A 500 -26.64 9.94 -2.13
CA GLY A 500 -27.59 9.24 -3.00
C GLY A 500 -29.05 9.44 -2.58
N MET A 501 -29.31 9.88 -1.34
CA MET A 501 -30.66 10.30 -0.92
C MET A 501 -31.02 11.69 -1.45
N LEU A 502 -30.03 12.49 -1.87
CA LEU A 502 -30.23 13.81 -2.45
C LEU A 502 -30.64 13.69 -3.93
N LYS A 503 -31.49 14.63 -4.37
CA LYS A 503 -31.86 14.81 -5.77
C LYS A 503 -31.52 16.23 -6.19
N PHE A 504 -31.00 16.41 -7.40
CA PHE A 504 -30.90 17.73 -8.00
C PHE A 504 -32.30 18.28 -8.29
N LYS A 505 -32.54 19.54 -7.94
CA LYS A 505 -33.71 20.28 -8.42
C LYS A 505 -33.36 20.77 -9.83
N GLU A 506 -34.13 20.37 -10.83
CA GLU A 506 -33.94 20.90 -12.19
C GLU A 506 -34.24 22.41 -12.22
N ALA A 507 -33.42 23.15 -12.98
CA ALA A 507 -33.65 24.55 -13.28
C ALA A 507 -34.67 24.69 -14.44
N GLU A 508 -35.43 25.79 -14.45
CA GLU A 508 -36.45 26.07 -15.47
C GLU A 508 -35.85 26.32 -16.86
N VAL A 509 -34.59 26.74 -16.92
CA VAL A 509 -33.79 26.90 -18.13
C VAL A 509 -32.60 25.93 -18.08
N LYS A 510 -32.36 25.21 -19.18
CA LYS A 510 -31.24 24.28 -19.33
C LYS A 510 -30.19 24.89 -20.26
N VAL A 511 -28.96 24.98 -19.76
CA VAL A 511 -27.78 25.55 -20.44
C VAL A 511 -27.21 24.53 -21.44
N SER A 512 -26.59 24.96 -22.55
CA SER A 512 -25.96 24.01 -23.49
C SER A 512 -24.71 23.36 -22.89
N LEU A 513 -24.36 22.16 -23.38
CA LEU A 513 -23.10 21.52 -23.02
C LEU A 513 -21.87 22.30 -23.52
N ASP A 514 -22.03 23.09 -24.58
CA ASP A 514 -20.97 23.93 -25.17
C ASP A 514 -20.62 25.16 -24.31
N GLU A 515 -21.47 25.50 -23.33
CA GLU A 515 -21.27 26.58 -22.36
C GLU A 515 -20.65 26.08 -21.03
N VAL A 516 -20.33 24.79 -20.94
CA VAL A 516 -19.74 24.14 -19.75
C VAL A 516 -18.20 24.11 -19.84
N GLU A 517 -17.52 24.31 -18.71
CA GLU A 517 -16.06 24.38 -18.65
C GLU A 517 -15.35 23.08 -19.08
N PRO A 518 -14.28 23.15 -19.91
CA PRO A 518 -13.48 21.97 -20.29
C PRO A 518 -12.72 21.36 -19.10
N ALA A 519 -12.77 20.03 -18.95
CA ALA A 519 -12.33 19.29 -17.76
C ALA A 519 -10.78 19.17 -17.54
N ASN A 520 -9.98 20.15 -17.97
CA ASN A 520 -8.52 20.04 -18.10
C ASN A 520 -7.71 20.94 -17.12
N GLU A 521 -7.99 20.91 -15.82
CA GLU A 521 -7.11 21.53 -14.80
C GLU A 521 -6.70 20.56 -13.68
N GLY A 522 -5.39 20.47 -13.40
CA GLY A 522 -4.88 19.75 -12.22
C GLY A 522 -3.41 19.30 -12.24
N GLY A 523 -2.57 19.97 -11.44
CA GLY A 523 -1.38 19.41 -10.74
C GLY A 523 -0.25 18.75 -11.53
N GLU A 524 0.95 19.35 -11.52
CA GLU A 524 2.12 18.89 -12.28
C GLU A 524 3.27 18.27 -11.44
N GLN A 525 4.09 17.42 -12.06
CA GLN A 525 5.29 16.80 -11.47
C GLN A 525 6.58 17.58 -11.79
N PRO A 526 7.55 17.70 -10.85
CA PRO A 526 8.80 18.47 -11.07
C PRO A 526 9.66 18.04 -12.27
N SER A 527 9.54 16.78 -12.71
CA SER A 527 10.25 16.23 -13.87
C SER A 527 9.85 16.85 -15.22
N ARG A 528 8.81 17.69 -15.26
CA ARG A 528 8.34 18.36 -16.50
C ARG A 528 8.87 19.78 -16.72
N MET A 529 9.54 20.38 -15.75
CA MET A 529 10.07 21.75 -15.87
C MET A 529 11.31 21.81 -16.78
N LYS A 530 11.09 21.94 -18.10
CA LYS A 530 12.16 22.28 -19.06
C LYS A 530 12.67 23.73 -18.84
N PRO A 531 13.95 24.03 -19.12
CA PRO A 531 14.43 25.41 -19.26
C PRO A 531 13.75 26.13 -20.43
N LEU A 532 13.63 27.46 -20.35
CA LEU A 532 13.30 28.30 -21.50
C LEU A 532 14.56 28.66 -22.31
N PRO A 533 14.45 29.01 -23.61
CA PRO A 533 15.61 29.24 -24.48
C PRO A 533 16.51 30.42 -24.12
N ASP A 534 16.07 31.31 -23.22
CA ASP A 534 16.82 32.48 -22.74
C ASP A 534 17.63 32.20 -21.45
N GLY A 535 17.61 30.97 -20.94
CA GLY A 535 18.25 30.59 -19.68
C GLY A 535 17.54 31.06 -18.42
N SER A 536 16.41 31.78 -18.53
CA SER A 536 15.64 32.25 -17.38
C SER A 536 14.68 31.18 -16.85
N ARG A 537 14.54 31.12 -15.52
CA ARG A 537 13.48 30.37 -14.82
C ARG A 537 12.65 31.36 -14.03
N ASN A 538 11.40 31.60 -14.43
CA ASN A 538 10.56 32.63 -13.82
C ASN A 538 9.19 32.08 -13.36
N PRO A 539 9.04 31.64 -12.10
CA PRO A 539 7.73 31.56 -11.47
C PRO A 539 7.25 32.99 -11.19
N LYS A 540 6.10 33.40 -11.76
CA LYS A 540 5.60 34.78 -11.67
C LYS A 540 5.17 35.21 -10.25
N ARG A 541 6.15 35.56 -9.40
CA ARG A 541 6.19 36.84 -8.64
C ARG A 541 7.46 36.97 -7.79
N SER A 542 8.15 38.11 -7.96
CA SER A 542 9.06 38.76 -7.01
C SER A 542 10.12 37.89 -6.32
N VAL A 543 11.21 37.59 -7.03
CA VAL A 543 12.52 37.43 -6.37
C VAL A 543 13.11 38.82 -6.17
N ILE A 544 13.20 39.29 -4.92
CA ILE A 544 14.01 40.46 -4.58
C ILE A 544 15.48 40.05 -4.67
N LYS A 545 16.26 40.77 -5.48
CA LYS A 545 17.70 40.54 -5.66
C LYS A 545 18.49 41.10 -4.46
N LEU A 546 18.29 40.52 -3.29
CA LEU A 546 19.11 40.78 -2.11
C LEU A 546 20.52 40.24 -2.36
N LEU A 547 21.48 41.17 -2.42
CA LEU A 547 22.90 40.89 -2.22
C LEU A 547 23.11 40.38 -0.78
N SER A 548 24.32 39.87 -0.49
CA SER A 548 24.74 39.52 0.87
C SER A 548 24.70 40.76 1.78
N VAL A 549 23.61 40.92 2.52
CA VAL A 549 23.42 41.95 3.55
C VAL A 549 23.35 41.23 4.89
N PRO A 550 24.23 41.52 5.86
CA PRO A 550 24.07 41.03 7.23
C PRO A 550 22.78 41.64 7.79
N ILE A 551 21.83 40.80 8.20
CA ILE A 551 20.52 41.25 8.66
C ILE A 551 20.53 41.31 10.18
N TRP A 552 20.24 42.49 10.71
CA TRP A 552 20.23 42.80 12.14
C TRP A 552 18.77 42.76 12.67
N GLN A 553 18.62 42.38 13.94
CA GLN A 553 17.36 42.17 14.69
C GLN A 553 16.64 40.82 14.49
N ASP A 554 15.93 40.41 15.55
CA ASP A 554 15.31 39.10 15.73
C ASP A 554 14.25 38.77 14.66
N PHE A 555 14.20 37.51 14.22
CA PHE A 555 13.27 37.07 13.17
C PHE A 555 12.00 36.36 13.67
N LEU A 556 10.91 36.62 12.94
CA LEU A 556 9.64 35.90 13.05
C LEU A 556 9.75 34.43 12.62
N LEU A 557 8.68 33.67 12.89
CA LEU A 557 8.55 32.24 12.60
C LEU A 557 9.03 31.82 11.20
N SER A 558 9.69 30.66 11.11
CA SER A 558 10.15 30.01 9.87
C SER A 558 11.30 30.70 9.11
N LEU A 559 12.21 31.40 9.80
CA LEU A 559 13.48 31.91 9.26
C LEU A 559 14.19 30.85 8.39
N GLY A 560 14.55 31.19 7.15
CA GLY A 560 15.30 30.28 6.26
C GLY A 560 14.55 29.00 5.85
N ALA A 561 13.22 28.96 5.95
CA ALA A 561 12.45 27.84 5.43
C ALA A 561 12.65 27.68 3.91
N PHE A 562 12.78 26.43 3.45
CA PHE A 562 13.05 26.05 2.05
C PHE A 562 14.33 26.66 1.45
N LEU A 563 15.27 27.15 2.26
CA LEU A 563 16.46 27.86 1.77
C LEU A 563 17.28 26.98 0.80
N CYS A 564 17.42 27.48 -0.42
CA CYS A 564 18.01 26.78 -1.55
C CYS A 564 19.53 26.90 -1.59
N HIS A 565 20.17 25.97 -2.29
CA HIS A 565 21.63 25.99 -2.51
C HIS A 565 22.14 27.30 -3.12
N GLY A 566 23.35 27.71 -2.70
CA GLY A 566 23.97 28.98 -3.07
C GLY A 566 23.59 30.18 -2.19
N ILE A 567 22.53 30.08 -1.36
CA ILE A 567 22.14 31.13 -0.42
C ILE A 567 22.69 30.82 0.97
N THR A 568 23.38 31.79 1.58
CA THR A 568 23.73 31.80 3.01
C THR A 568 22.92 32.88 3.71
N LEU A 569 22.28 32.54 4.82
CA LEU A 569 21.68 33.51 5.74
C LEU A 569 22.47 33.52 7.04
N GLU A 570 22.91 34.69 7.46
CA GLU A 570 23.57 34.92 8.75
C GLU A 570 22.72 35.92 9.53
N LEU A 571 22.34 35.55 10.76
CA LEU A 571 21.52 36.35 11.67
C LEU A 571 22.27 36.63 12.95
N GLU A 572 22.43 37.91 13.25
CA GLU A 572 22.89 38.42 14.53
C GLU A 572 21.70 38.80 15.42
N GLY A 573 21.33 37.91 16.35
CA GLY A 573 20.10 37.96 17.13
C GLY A 573 19.59 36.58 17.55
N ASP A 574 18.33 36.50 17.96
CA ASP A 574 17.60 35.24 18.16
C ASP A 574 16.61 34.99 17.00
N SER A 575 16.09 33.76 16.91
CA SER A 575 14.98 33.43 16.00
C SER A 575 13.89 32.61 16.67
N ASN A 576 12.65 32.90 16.28
CA ASN A 576 11.48 32.11 16.66
C ASN A 576 11.44 30.72 15.98
N ASP A 577 10.38 29.94 16.26
CA ASP A 577 10.21 28.54 15.84
C ASP A 577 10.35 28.30 14.32
N TYR A 578 10.65 27.05 13.95
CA TYR A 578 10.74 26.54 12.57
C TYR A 578 11.94 27.01 11.73
N VAL A 579 13.02 27.49 12.35
CA VAL A 579 14.27 27.88 11.64
C VAL A 579 14.75 26.77 10.71
N GLY A 580 14.99 27.06 9.43
CA GLY A 580 15.46 26.08 8.44
C GLY A 580 14.47 24.96 8.08
N LYS A 581 13.17 25.14 8.35
CA LYS A 581 12.11 24.19 7.96
C LYS A 581 12.21 23.80 6.48
N ARG A 582 12.42 22.50 6.21
CA ARG A 582 12.73 21.94 4.88
C ARG A 582 13.92 22.59 4.16
N LEU A 583 15.03 22.83 4.87
CA LEU A 583 16.30 23.27 4.28
C LEU A 583 16.67 22.41 3.05
N SER A 584 17.05 23.09 1.96
CA SER A 584 17.19 22.53 0.61
C SER A 584 18.51 22.94 -0.05
N GLY A 585 19.61 22.75 0.68
CA GLY A 585 20.98 22.93 0.19
C GLY A 585 21.63 24.28 0.51
N GLY A 586 20.87 25.24 1.06
CA GLY A 586 21.41 26.52 1.56
C GLY A 586 22.15 26.38 2.89
N ARG A 587 22.73 27.50 3.36
CA ARG A 587 23.41 27.61 4.66
C ARG A 587 22.69 28.60 5.59
N ILE A 588 22.55 28.25 6.86
CA ILE A 588 22.00 29.13 7.90
C ILE A 588 23.02 29.25 9.05
N VAL A 589 23.25 30.47 9.53
CA VAL A 589 24.04 30.77 10.72
C VAL A 589 23.21 31.68 11.64
N VAL A 590 23.11 31.37 12.93
CA VAL A 590 22.48 32.25 13.93
C VAL A 590 23.39 32.39 15.14
N TYR A 591 23.65 33.61 15.58
CA TYR A 591 24.50 33.92 16.72
C TYR A 591 24.03 35.17 17.48
N PRO A 592 24.24 35.24 18.82
CA PRO A 592 23.82 36.39 19.60
C PRO A 592 24.71 37.62 19.34
N PRO A 593 24.19 38.86 19.51
CA PRO A 593 24.91 40.07 19.10
C PRO A 593 26.20 40.37 19.85
N GLU A 594 27.10 41.12 19.19
CA GLU A 594 28.30 41.66 19.83
C GLU A 594 27.94 42.50 21.08
N GLY A 595 28.66 42.25 22.19
CA GLY A 595 28.35 42.85 23.49
C GLY A 595 27.29 42.12 24.33
N SER A 596 26.82 40.96 23.92
CA SER A 596 26.01 40.06 24.77
C SER A 596 26.84 39.51 25.94
N HIS A 597 26.38 39.67 27.18
CA HIS A 597 27.10 39.23 28.39
C HIS A 597 26.77 37.80 28.88
N PHE A 598 25.80 37.12 28.26
CA PHE A 598 25.35 35.78 28.65
C PHE A 598 26.10 34.67 27.88
N ASP A 599 26.41 33.52 28.50
CA ASP A 599 26.98 32.36 27.77
C ASP A 599 25.93 31.76 26.83
N PRO A 600 26.15 31.74 25.50
CA PRO A 600 25.17 31.18 24.57
C PRO A 600 24.88 29.69 24.79
N LYS A 601 25.78 28.93 25.46
CA LYS A 601 25.56 27.51 25.77
C LYS A 601 24.38 27.26 26.72
N GLU A 602 24.07 28.21 27.60
CA GLU A 602 23.00 28.08 28.61
C GLU A 602 21.74 28.89 28.26
N ASN A 603 21.71 29.52 27.08
CA ASN A 603 20.65 30.43 26.65
C ASN A 603 20.03 29.99 25.31
N VAL A 604 18.72 30.18 25.17
CA VAL A 604 18.00 29.88 23.93
C VAL A 604 18.28 30.95 22.89
N VAL A 605 18.57 30.52 21.66
CA VAL A 605 18.80 31.39 20.48
C VAL A 605 17.90 31.00 19.30
N ILE A 606 17.42 29.74 19.23
CA ILE A 606 16.40 29.33 18.24
C ILE A 606 15.25 28.52 18.86
N GLY A 607 14.04 28.74 18.33
CA GLY A 607 12.80 28.10 18.78
C GLY A 607 12.56 26.64 18.35
N ASN A 608 11.33 26.17 18.60
CA ASN A 608 10.91 24.78 18.43
C ASN A 608 10.91 24.33 16.96
N VAL A 609 11.04 23.01 16.76
CA VAL A 609 10.91 22.31 15.46
C VAL A 609 11.80 22.87 14.33
N ALA A 610 12.95 23.46 14.69
CA ALA A 610 13.95 23.88 13.73
C ALA A 610 14.45 22.67 12.89
N LEU A 611 14.72 22.94 11.61
CA LEU A 611 15.14 21.98 10.57
C LEU A 611 14.11 20.86 10.28
N TYR A 612 12.82 21.13 10.57
CA TYR A 612 11.72 20.20 10.28
C TYR A 612 11.75 19.69 8.84
N GLY A 613 11.99 18.39 8.65
CA GLY A 613 11.99 17.77 7.32
C GLY A 613 13.09 18.26 6.37
N ALA A 614 14.21 18.80 6.88
CA ALA A 614 15.36 19.23 6.08
C ALA A 614 15.96 18.06 5.28
N ILE A 615 16.39 18.32 4.03
CA ILE A 615 16.81 17.26 3.07
C ILE A 615 18.21 17.46 2.49
N THR A 616 18.75 18.68 2.45
CA THR A 616 20.17 18.99 2.23
C THR A 616 20.48 20.37 2.83
N GLY A 617 21.76 20.70 3.02
CA GLY A 617 22.20 22.04 3.48
C GLY A 617 22.94 22.01 4.81
N GLU A 618 23.34 23.19 5.28
CA GLU A 618 24.21 23.36 6.45
C GLU A 618 23.59 24.37 7.44
N ALA A 619 23.68 24.09 8.74
CA ALA A 619 23.12 24.95 9.77
C ALA A 619 24.00 25.05 11.03
N TYR A 620 24.32 26.27 11.45
CA TYR A 620 25.24 26.56 12.55
C TYR A 620 24.57 27.49 13.57
N PHE A 621 24.37 27.00 14.79
CA PHE A 621 23.63 27.72 15.82
C PHE A 621 24.51 27.94 17.05
N ASN A 622 24.94 29.18 17.26
CA ASN A 622 25.73 29.62 18.40
C ASN A 622 24.84 29.82 19.64
N GLY A 623 24.06 28.80 20.02
CA GLY A 623 23.17 28.83 21.17
C GLY A 623 22.41 27.52 21.40
N THR A 624 21.48 27.52 22.37
CA THR A 624 20.55 26.40 22.58
C THR A 624 19.34 26.50 21.66
N ALA A 625 18.97 25.36 21.05
CA ALA A 625 17.69 25.13 20.39
C ALA A 625 16.70 24.48 21.36
N THR A 626 15.40 24.75 21.21
CA THR A 626 14.37 24.17 22.08
C THR A 626 13.83 22.84 21.54
N GLU A 627 12.53 22.58 21.65
CA GLU A 627 11.92 21.25 21.51
C GLU A 627 11.86 20.78 20.05
N ARG A 628 11.90 19.45 19.83
CA ARG A 628 11.75 18.82 18.49
C ARG A 628 12.77 19.31 17.44
N PHE A 629 13.95 19.74 17.88
CA PHE A 629 15.07 20.11 17.00
C PHE A 629 15.44 18.97 16.03
N CYS A 630 15.64 19.30 14.75
CA CYS A 630 15.94 18.34 13.67
C CYS A 630 14.89 17.24 13.47
N VAL A 631 13.61 17.46 13.85
CA VAL A 631 12.55 16.47 13.59
C VAL A 631 12.44 16.16 12.11
N ARG A 632 12.52 14.88 11.76
CA ARG A 632 12.55 14.38 10.38
C ARG A 632 13.70 14.96 9.52
N ASN A 633 14.82 15.41 10.10
CA ASN A 633 16.02 15.69 9.31
C ASN A 633 16.38 14.44 8.49
N SER A 634 16.61 14.65 7.20
CA SER A 634 16.75 13.62 6.17
C SER A 634 17.96 13.90 5.26
N GLY A 635 18.84 14.83 5.64
CA GLY A 635 20.10 15.08 4.91
C GLY A 635 20.89 16.35 5.26
N ALA A 636 20.39 17.24 6.13
CA ALA A 636 21.14 18.44 6.53
C ALA A 636 22.26 18.14 7.53
N LYS A 637 23.36 18.91 7.44
CA LYS A 637 24.48 18.93 8.38
C LYS A 637 24.30 20.08 9.38
N VAL A 638 24.47 19.82 10.67
CA VAL A 638 24.01 20.74 11.72
C VAL A 638 24.98 20.77 12.90
N ALA A 639 25.27 21.96 13.43
CA ALA A 639 25.98 22.15 14.70
C ALA A 639 25.22 23.12 15.62
N VAL A 640 25.08 22.77 16.90
CA VAL A 640 24.32 23.54 17.91
C VAL A 640 24.93 23.40 19.30
N LYS A 641 24.77 24.39 20.19
CA LYS A 641 25.35 24.35 21.56
C LYS A 641 24.45 23.68 22.61
N GLY A 642 23.17 23.47 22.34
CA GLY A 642 22.24 22.75 23.23
C GLY A 642 20.92 22.43 22.54
N VAL A 643 20.18 21.44 23.03
CA VAL A 643 18.91 20.97 22.44
C VAL A 643 17.88 20.67 23.53
N GLY A 644 16.61 21.03 23.30
CA GLY A 644 15.47 20.65 24.16
C GLY A 644 15.12 19.16 24.11
N ASP A 645 13.90 18.82 24.51
CA ASP A 645 13.42 17.44 24.43
C ASP A 645 12.98 17.09 22.99
N HIS A 646 12.89 15.79 22.68
CA HIS A 646 12.57 15.24 21.35
C HIS A 646 13.56 15.64 20.23
N GLY A 647 14.81 15.97 20.57
CA GLY A 647 15.86 16.23 19.58
C GLY A 647 16.14 15.02 18.68
N CYS A 648 16.30 15.26 17.37
CA CYS A 648 16.49 14.25 16.31
C CYS A 648 15.36 13.20 16.21
N GLU A 649 14.15 13.50 16.70
CA GLU A 649 12.99 12.61 16.60
C GLU A 649 12.57 12.39 15.12
N TYR A 650 12.31 11.13 14.75
CA TYR A 650 12.11 10.66 13.36
C TYR A 650 13.22 11.04 12.35
N MET A 651 14.47 11.33 12.78
CA MET A 651 15.58 11.62 11.85
C MET A 651 15.89 10.40 10.96
N THR A 652 16.03 10.63 9.65
CA THR A 652 16.28 9.60 8.62
C THR A 652 17.58 9.81 7.84
N GLY A 653 18.26 10.95 8.01
CA GLY A 653 19.50 11.26 7.31
C GLY A 653 20.11 12.58 7.78
N GLY A 654 21.36 12.83 7.37
CA GLY A 654 22.14 13.99 7.78
C GLY A 654 23.06 13.73 8.98
N ILE A 655 23.71 14.80 9.45
CA ILE A 655 24.66 14.78 10.58
C ILE A 655 24.31 15.90 11.55
N VAL A 656 24.16 15.60 12.84
CA VAL A 656 23.87 16.60 13.88
C VAL A 656 24.94 16.56 14.96
N VAL A 657 25.51 17.71 15.31
CA VAL A 657 26.51 17.85 16.38
C VAL A 657 25.96 18.75 17.49
N VAL A 658 25.88 18.23 18.71
CA VAL A 658 25.39 18.96 19.89
C VAL A 658 26.52 19.13 20.89
N ILE A 659 26.97 20.38 21.07
CA ILE A 659 28.15 20.75 21.87
C ILE A 659 27.71 21.26 23.26
N GLY A 660 26.83 20.50 23.92
CA GLY A 660 26.28 20.81 25.24
C GLY A 660 25.05 19.97 25.59
N LYS A 661 24.21 20.49 26.49
CA LYS A 661 23.09 19.76 27.10
C LYS A 661 22.02 19.35 26.07
N THR A 662 21.49 18.13 26.21
CA THR A 662 20.24 17.71 25.55
C THR A 662 19.10 17.53 26.55
N GLY A 663 17.88 17.71 26.06
CA GLY A 663 16.67 17.14 26.65
C GLY A 663 16.51 15.65 26.36
N ARG A 664 15.29 15.17 26.64
CA ARG A 664 14.85 13.78 26.80
C ARG A 664 14.16 13.25 25.54
N ASN A 665 13.95 11.94 25.48
CA ASN A 665 13.41 11.24 24.32
C ASN A 665 14.22 11.53 23.03
N PHE A 666 15.52 11.85 23.19
CA PHE A 666 16.40 12.17 22.07
C PHE A 666 16.54 10.95 21.15
N ALA A 667 16.57 11.18 19.84
CA ALA A 667 16.59 10.15 18.79
C ALA A 667 15.37 9.18 18.79
N ALA A 668 14.23 9.57 19.40
CA ALA A 668 13.01 8.77 19.33
C ALA A 668 12.56 8.54 17.88
N GLY A 669 12.48 7.26 17.47
CA GLY A 669 12.15 6.91 16.09
C GLY A 669 13.18 7.30 15.03
N MET A 670 14.41 7.69 15.41
CA MET A 670 15.52 7.92 14.49
C MET A 670 15.89 6.61 13.76
N SER A 671 15.81 6.61 12.44
CA SER A 671 16.05 5.44 11.58
C SER A 671 17.18 5.66 10.57
N GLY A 672 17.79 6.83 10.51
CA GLY A 672 18.93 7.12 9.63
C GLY A 672 19.69 8.39 10.02
N GLY A 673 20.90 8.54 9.49
CA GLY A 673 21.83 9.61 9.86
C GLY A 673 22.60 9.34 11.16
N ILE A 674 23.41 10.32 11.57
CA ILE A 674 24.28 10.22 12.76
C ILE A 674 24.14 11.49 13.61
N ALA A 675 24.06 11.34 14.93
CA ALA A 675 24.24 12.47 15.85
C ALA A 675 25.47 12.28 16.75
N TYR A 676 26.16 13.36 17.07
CA TYR A 676 27.31 13.42 17.97
C TYR A 676 26.96 14.35 19.14
N VAL A 677 26.96 13.84 20.37
CA VAL A 677 26.54 14.59 21.55
C VAL A 677 27.68 14.65 22.57
N PHE A 678 27.98 15.86 23.05
CA PHE A 678 29.02 16.12 24.05
C PHE A 678 28.46 15.97 25.48
N ASP A 679 28.63 14.80 26.09
CA ASP A 679 28.01 14.43 27.38
C ASP A 679 28.80 14.98 28.58
N LEU A 680 28.66 16.29 28.81
CA LEU A 680 29.35 17.02 29.89
C LEU A 680 28.99 16.57 31.32
N ASP A 681 27.80 16.01 31.54
CA ASP A 681 27.32 15.61 32.89
C ASP A 681 27.17 14.09 33.06
N GLY A 682 27.55 13.30 32.05
CA GLY A 682 27.53 11.84 32.07
C GLY A 682 26.12 11.22 32.07
N LYS A 683 25.08 12.01 31.77
CA LYS A 683 23.67 11.59 31.90
C LYS A 683 22.96 11.45 30.57
N PHE A 684 23.60 11.72 29.43
CA PHE A 684 22.94 11.64 28.11
C PHE A 684 22.24 10.29 27.86
N GLN A 685 22.83 9.17 28.28
CA GLN A 685 22.23 7.83 28.15
C GLN A 685 20.85 7.71 28.84
N SER A 686 20.58 8.50 29.89
CA SER A 686 19.27 8.53 30.57
C SER A 686 18.20 9.36 29.85
N ARG A 687 18.61 10.12 28.82
CA ARG A 687 17.78 11.06 28.05
C ARG A 687 17.52 10.58 26.61
N CYS A 688 18.44 9.79 26.05
CA CYS A 688 18.26 9.14 24.75
C CYS A 688 17.17 8.05 24.80
N ASN A 689 16.44 7.86 23.70
CA ASN A 689 15.49 6.77 23.51
C ASN A 689 16.19 5.57 22.82
N PRO A 690 16.44 4.45 23.51
CA PRO A 690 17.23 3.33 22.98
C PRO A 690 16.46 2.37 22.06
N GLU A 691 15.24 2.72 21.63
CA GLU A 691 14.37 1.81 20.86
C GLU A 691 15.00 1.39 19.52
N LEU A 692 15.51 2.34 18.73
CA LEU A 692 16.12 2.08 17.41
C LEU A 692 17.62 2.38 17.32
N VAL A 693 18.18 3.16 18.26
CA VAL A 693 19.58 3.62 18.20
C VAL A 693 20.47 2.93 19.22
N ASP A 694 21.74 2.77 18.84
CA ASP A 694 22.85 2.44 19.72
C ASP A 694 23.65 3.70 20.08
N LEU A 695 24.41 3.59 21.17
CA LEU A 695 25.36 4.61 21.64
C LEU A 695 26.77 4.02 21.61
N ASP A 696 27.74 4.74 21.06
CA ASP A 696 29.15 4.33 21.04
C ASP A 696 30.08 5.46 21.52
N LYS A 697 31.16 5.07 22.19
CA LYS A 697 32.17 5.95 22.81
C LYS A 697 33.53 5.65 22.17
N ARG A 698 33.71 6.03 20.89
CA ARG A 698 34.95 5.80 20.14
C ARG A 698 35.70 7.09 19.83
N HIS A 699 37.01 7.01 19.97
CA HIS A 699 37.95 8.01 19.50
C HIS A 699 38.01 8.02 17.97
N THR A 700 38.14 9.20 17.37
CA THR A 700 38.36 9.39 15.93
C THR A 700 39.74 9.97 15.69
N ASN A 701 40.60 9.29 14.93
CA ASN A 701 41.95 9.76 14.56
C ASN A 701 41.91 10.85 13.47
N SER A 702 40.95 11.78 13.53
CA SER A 702 40.76 12.82 12.51
C SER A 702 41.80 13.93 12.67
N GLN A 703 42.73 14.00 11.73
CA GLN A 703 43.80 15.02 11.70
C GLN A 703 43.22 16.44 11.66
N LEU A 704 42.21 16.68 10.82
CA LEU A 704 41.50 17.96 10.70
C LEU A 704 40.85 18.43 12.03
N ALA A 705 40.46 17.49 12.90
CA ALA A 705 39.86 17.84 14.19
C ALA A 705 40.89 18.35 15.21
N ARG A 706 42.16 17.90 15.11
CA ARG A 706 43.28 18.39 15.93
C ARG A 706 43.68 19.82 15.55
N GLU A 707 43.59 20.15 14.26
CA GLU A 707 43.95 21.47 13.72
C GLU A 707 42.91 22.55 14.08
N VAL A 708 41.64 22.17 14.29
CA VAL A 708 40.53 23.09 14.59
C VAL A 708 40.27 23.25 16.10
N VAL A 709 40.63 22.28 16.94
CA VAL A 709 40.37 22.30 18.39
C VAL A 709 41.63 21.94 19.19
N ALA A 710 42.23 22.95 19.83
CA ALA A 710 43.53 22.83 20.52
C ALA A 710 43.58 21.83 21.70
N ASP A 711 42.43 21.36 22.21
CA ASP A 711 42.31 20.37 23.29
C ASP A 711 41.53 19.11 22.85
N PHE A 712 41.45 18.83 21.55
CA PHE A 712 40.52 17.80 21.01
C PHE A 712 40.67 16.43 21.67
N GLU A 713 41.90 15.96 21.91
CA GLU A 713 42.18 14.64 22.48
C GLU A 713 41.61 14.44 23.90
N ASN A 714 41.57 15.49 24.74
CA ASN A 714 41.01 15.43 26.10
C ASN A 714 39.47 15.56 26.13
N LEU A 715 38.88 16.05 25.04
CA LEU A 715 37.43 16.27 24.90
C LEU A 715 36.75 15.13 24.14
N LEU A 716 37.46 14.48 23.21
CA LEU A 716 37.03 13.35 22.40
C LEU A 716 36.40 12.18 23.20
N PRO A 717 36.90 11.76 24.38
CA PRO A 717 36.27 10.69 25.18
C PRO A 717 34.88 11.03 25.74
N LYS A 718 34.48 12.31 25.70
CA LYS A 718 33.18 12.81 26.20
C LYS A 718 32.13 12.94 25.09
N PHE A 719 32.50 12.70 23.83
CA PHE A 719 31.55 12.61 22.73
C PHE A 719 30.93 11.21 22.66
N ILE A 720 29.60 11.17 22.58
CA ILE A 720 28.81 9.95 22.35
C ILE A 720 28.26 10.01 20.92
N LYS A 721 28.56 9.00 20.13
CA LYS A 721 27.99 8.81 18.79
C LYS A 721 26.65 8.07 18.92
N VAL A 722 25.60 8.65 18.35
CA VAL A 722 24.23 8.11 18.28
C VAL A 722 23.93 7.73 16.84
N PHE A 723 23.50 6.49 16.61
CA PHE A 723 23.24 5.97 15.26
C PHE A 723 22.21 4.82 15.32
N PRO A 724 21.37 4.63 14.29
CA PRO A 724 20.45 3.49 14.21
C PRO A 724 21.20 2.15 14.21
N ARG A 725 20.59 1.10 14.77
CA ARG A 725 21.15 -0.27 14.71
C ARG A 725 21.34 -0.76 13.29
N ASP A 726 20.37 -0.51 12.43
CA ASP A 726 20.40 -0.90 11.02
C ASP A 726 21.56 -0.21 10.26
N TYR A 727 21.86 1.05 10.64
CA TYR A 727 23.02 1.78 10.12
C TYR A 727 24.35 1.15 10.57
N LYS A 728 24.41 0.57 11.78
CA LYS A 728 25.59 -0.16 12.27
C LYS A 728 25.91 -1.36 11.38
N GLN A 729 24.87 -2.08 10.95
CA GLN A 729 24.99 -3.28 10.12
C GLN A 729 25.46 -2.90 8.70
N ALA A 730 24.74 -2.00 8.02
CA ALA A 730 25.15 -1.48 6.71
C ALA A 730 26.53 -0.79 6.73
N SER A 731 26.90 -0.09 7.82
CA SER A 731 28.23 0.52 7.97
C SER A 731 29.32 -0.50 8.30
N LYS A 732 29.00 -1.68 8.82
CA LYS A 732 29.95 -2.78 8.99
C LYS A 732 30.20 -3.47 7.65
N GLU A 733 29.13 -3.77 6.93
CA GLU A 733 29.16 -4.29 5.54
C GLU A 733 29.87 -3.33 4.57
N ALA A 734 29.87 -2.02 4.83
CA ALA A 734 30.63 -1.03 4.07
C ALA A 734 32.12 -0.93 4.48
N LEU A 735 32.44 -1.09 5.77
CA LEU A 735 33.84 -1.08 6.23
C LEU A 735 34.55 -2.39 5.86
N GLU A 736 33.86 -3.51 6.01
CA GLU A 736 34.31 -4.83 5.58
C GLU A 736 34.45 -4.88 4.04
N ARG A 737 33.60 -4.18 3.27
CA ARG A 737 33.87 -3.95 1.84
C ARG A 737 35.19 -3.21 1.62
N ALA A 738 35.39 -2.06 2.28
CA ALA A 738 36.60 -1.25 2.08
C ALA A 738 37.90 -1.94 2.50
N GLU A 739 37.88 -2.78 3.55
CA GLU A 739 39.03 -3.60 3.95
C GLU A 739 39.27 -4.77 2.97
N ASN A 740 38.22 -5.44 2.48
CA ASN A 740 38.36 -6.45 1.42
C ASN A 740 38.84 -5.84 0.08
N GLU A 741 38.36 -4.65 -0.29
CA GLU A 741 38.77 -3.93 -1.51
C GLU A 741 40.29 -3.66 -1.54
N ALA A 742 40.94 -3.52 -0.37
CA ALA A 742 42.39 -3.35 -0.26
C ALA A 742 43.20 -4.66 -0.34
N GLU A 743 42.65 -5.81 0.04
CA GLU A 743 43.29 -7.12 -0.19
C GLU A 743 43.04 -7.64 -1.62
N VAL A 744 41.93 -7.24 -2.26
CA VAL A 744 41.53 -7.69 -3.60
C VAL A 744 42.57 -7.32 -4.68
N GLU A 745 43.22 -6.15 -4.63
CA GLU A 745 44.28 -5.79 -5.60
C GLU A 745 45.48 -6.77 -5.61
N LEU A 746 45.70 -7.54 -4.54
CA LEU A 746 46.78 -8.53 -4.44
C LEU A 746 46.32 -9.99 -4.66
N VAL A 747 45.01 -10.26 -4.58
CA VAL A 747 44.41 -11.62 -4.68
C VAL A 747 43.50 -11.77 -5.91
N GLU A 748 43.45 -10.74 -6.77
CA GLU A 748 42.53 -10.58 -7.91
C GLU A 748 42.51 -11.73 -8.95
N LYS A 749 43.50 -12.64 -8.91
CA LYS A 749 43.63 -13.76 -9.86
C LYS A 749 42.92 -15.06 -9.48
N ASP A 750 42.44 -15.24 -8.24
CA ASP A 750 41.96 -16.55 -7.77
C ASP A 750 40.59 -16.52 -7.02
N ALA A 751 40.21 -15.37 -6.45
CA ALA A 751 38.98 -15.28 -5.63
C ALA A 751 37.65 -15.25 -6.42
N PHE A 752 37.69 -14.83 -7.70
CA PHE A 752 36.48 -14.51 -8.49
C PHE A 752 35.57 -15.73 -8.74
N GLU A 753 36.15 -16.93 -8.81
CA GLU A 753 35.42 -18.18 -9.03
C GLU A 753 34.82 -18.79 -7.74
N GLN A 754 35.35 -18.40 -6.56
CA GLN A 754 34.78 -18.79 -5.27
C GLN A 754 33.63 -17.88 -4.84
N LEU A 755 33.72 -16.57 -5.11
CA LEU A 755 32.66 -15.60 -4.80
C LEU A 755 31.31 -15.93 -5.47
N LYS A 756 31.33 -16.44 -6.71
CA LYS A 756 30.11 -16.95 -7.39
C LYS A 756 29.40 -18.08 -6.62
N LYS A 757 30.13 -18.91 -5.86
CA LYS A 757 29.56 -20.03 -5.08
C LYS A 757 28.98 -19.58 -3.74
N LEU A 758 29.54 -18.53 -3.13
CA LEU A 758 29.09 -18.01 -1.84
C LEU A 758 27.92 -17.02 -1.97
N ALA A 759 27.87 -16.23 -3.06
CA ALA A 759 26.76 -15.30 -3.30
C ALA A 759 25.38 -16.01 -3.44
N ALA A 760 25.38 -17.29 -3.81
CA ALA A 760 24.18 -18.12 -3.89
C ALA A 760 23.63 -18.60 -2.52
N ALA A 761 24.36 -18.40 -1.41
CA ALA A 761 24.05 -19.03 -0.12
C ALA A 761 23.53 -18.08 0.97
N SER A 762 23.30 -16.79 0.67
CA SER A 762 23.04 -15.75 1.68
C SER A 762 21.66 -15.07 1.59
N LEU A 763 20.74 -15.59 0.79
CA LEU A 763 19.32 -15.31 0.95
C LEU A 763 18.72 -16.31 1.95
N ASN A 764 17.69 -15.92 2.70
CA ASN A 764 16.80 -16.90 3.34
C ASN A 764 15.91 -17.50 2.25
N GLU A 765 16.49 -18.37 1.42
CA GLU A 765 15.81 -18.98 0.28
C GLU A 765 14.60 -19.79 0.73
N LYS A 766 13.42 -19.49 0.16
CA LYS A 766 12.30 -20.42 0.26
C LYS A 766 12.48 -21.46 -0.83
N ALA A 767 12.73 -22.71 -0.44
CA ALA A 767 13.02 -23.79 -1.38
C ALA A 767 12.04 -23.82 -2.57
N SER A 768 12.55 -23.60 -3.79
CA SER A 768 11.76 -23.65 -5.04
C SER A 768 11.25 -25.06 -5.36
N GLN A 769 11.86 -26.06 -4.70
CA GLN A 769 11.67 -27.49 -4.86
C GLN A 769 11.70 -28.17 -3.48
N VAL A 770 10.66 -28.92 -3.14
CA VAL A 770 10.59 -29.83 -1.98
C VAL A 770 9.87 -31.12 -2.35
N SER A 771 10.27 -32.26 -1.78
CA SER A 771 9.62 -33.56 -2.05
C SER A 771 8.13 -33.53 -1.73
N ASP A 772 7.79 -32.92 -0.60
CA ASP A 772 6.46 -32.95 0.01
C ASP A 772 5.94 -31.54 0.23
N ALA A 773 5.81 -30.83 -0.89
CA ALA A 773 5.16 -29.55 -0.95
C ALA A 773 3.75 -29.64 -0.33
N VAL A 774 3.46 -28.72 0.58
CA VAL A 774 2.13 -28.50 1.15
C VAL A 774 1.46 -27.33 0.42
N LYS A 775 0.34 -27.58 -0.26
CA LYS A 775 -0.38 -26.55 -1.04
C LYS A 775 -0.99 -25.45 -0.18
N ASN A 776 -1.47 -25.76 1.01
CA ASN A 776 -2.07 -24.74 1.89
C ASN A 776 -1.01 -23.68 2.26
N ARG A 777 -1.19 -22.45 1.74
CA ARG A 777 -0.22 -21.34 1.79
C ARG A 777 1.13 -21.60 1.09
N GLY A 778 1.20 -22.54 0.15
CA GLY A 778 2.43 -22.89 -0.57
C GLY A 778 3.09 -21.71 -1.30
N PHE A 779 2.30 -20.75 -1.79
CA PHE A 779 2.79 -19.48 -2.36
C PHE A 779 3.53 -18.56 -1.37
N ILE A 780 3.39 -18.78 -0.06
CA ILE A 780 4.15 -18.11 1.00
C ILE A 780 5.40 -18.94 1.36
N ALA A 781 5.32 -20.26 1.22
CA ALA A 781 6.35 -21.21 1.65
C ALA A 781 7.41 -21.54 0.58
N TYR A 782 7.13 -21.31 -0.70
CA TYR A 782 8.02 -21.66 -1.82
C TYR A 782 8.13 -20.50 -2.82
N ASP A 783 9.35 -20.19 -3.27
CA ASP A 783 9.59 -19.17 -4.29
C ASP A 783 9.31 -19.68 -5.71
N ARG A 784 9.12 -18.76 -6.66
CA ARG A 784 8.85 -19.12 -8.06
C ARG A 784 10.10 -19.69 -8.72
N GLU A 785 9.99 -20.89 -9.30
CA GLU A 785 10.91 -21.34 -10.34
C GLU A 785 10.32 -21.05 -11.73
N GLY A 786 11.04 -20.27 -12.53
CA GLY A 786 10.69 -20.01 -13.93
C GLY A 786 11.05 -21.19 -14.85
N ASP A 787 11.03 -20.96 -16.16
CA ASP A 787 11.61 -21.89 -17.13
C ASP A 787 13.15 -21.84 -17.00
N LYS A 788 13.80 -23.00 -16.90
CA LYS A 788 15.27 -23.09 -16.95
C LYS A 788 15.69 -23.14 -18.41
N TYR A 789 16.55 -22.22 -18.82
CA TYR A 789 17.10 -22.19 -20.18
C TYR A 789 18.53 -22.76 -20.17
N ARG A 790 18.90 -23.46 -21.25
CA ARG A 790 20.26 -23.93 -21.48
C ARG A 790 21.23 -22.73 -21.57
N ASP A 791 22.46 -22.95 -21.13
CA ASP A 791 23.51 -21.92 -21.10
C ASP A 791 23.64 -21.25 -22.49
N PRO A 792 23.59 -19.90 -22.58
CA PRO A 792 23.73 -19.17 -23.84
C PRO A 792 24.93 -19.63 -24.68
N ASN A 793 26.08 -19.89 -24.05
CA ASN A 793 27.32 -20.27 -24.73
C ASN A 793 27.23 -21.67 -25.38
N VAL A 794 26.35 -22.54 -24.87
CA VAL A 794 26.04 -23.83 -25.49
C VAL A 794 25.03 -23.64 -26.63
N ARG A 795 23.88 -23.00 -26.36
CA ARG A 795 22.80 -22.89 -27.35
C ARG A 795 23.11 -21.98 -28.54
N MET A 796 24.02 -21.00 -28.41
CA MET A 796 24.54 -20.24 -29.56
C MET A 796 25.28 -21.11 -30.60
N ASN A 797 25.56 -22.38 -30.30
CA ASN A 797 26.25 -23.33 -31.18
C ASN A 797 25.37 -24.51 -31.62
N ASP A 798 24.07 -24.54 -31.26
CA ASP A 798 23.12 -25.56 -31.74
C ASP A 798 21.73 -24.96 -32.03
N TRP A 799 20.80 -25.81 -32.50
CA TRP A 799 19.43 -25.41 -32.85
C TRP A 799 18.35 -26.10 -32.01
N LYS A 800 18.73 -26.77 -30.90
CA LYS A 800 17.80 -27.48 -30.01
C LYS A 800 17.01 -26.49 -29.16
N GLU A 801 15.90 -26.93 -28.55
CA GLU A 801 15.04 -26.07 -27.74
C GLU A 801 15.84 -25.32 -26.65
N VAL A 802 15.56 -24.03 -26.43
CA VAL A 802 16.26 -23.21 -25.43
C VAL A 802 15.92 -23.61 -23.99
N ILE A 803 14.76 -24.23 -23.79
CA ILE A 803 14.29 -24.73 -22.49
C ILE A 803 14.97 -26.07 -22.17
N GLU A 804 15.37 -26.27 -20.93
CA GLU A 804 15.87 -27.54 -20.42
C GLU A 804 14.71 -28.50 -20.10
N GLU A 805 14.78 -29.76 -20.58
CA GLU A 805 13.74 -30.78 -20.42
C GLU A 805 13.43 -31.07 -18.94
N SER A 806 12.41 -30.42 -18.38
CA SER A 806 12.08 -30.58 -16.97
C SER A 806 11.25 -31.84 -16.73
N ARG A 807 11.95 -32.96 -16.49
CA ARG A 807 11.34 -34.23 -16.09
C ARG A 807 10.33 -34.07 -14.94
N PRO A 808 9.18 -34.77 -14.97
CA PRO A 808 8.20 -34.76 -13.90
C PRO A 808 8.83 -35.10 -12.54
N GLY A 809 8.66 -34.21 -11.56
CA GLY A 809 9.35 -34.35 -10.27
C GLY A 809 8.98 -33.27 -9.25
N PRO A 810 9.71 -33.20 -8.11
CA PRO A 810 9.35 -32.37 -6.97
C PRO A 810 9.15 -30.89 -7.30
N VAL A 811 9.91 -30.32 -8.25
CA VAL A 811 9.75 -28.92 -8.71
C VAL A 811 8.31 -28.63 -9.13
N LEU A 812 7.70 -29.47 -9.97
CA LEU A 812 6.36 -29.21 -10.51
C LEU A 812 5.27 -29.41 -9.45
N LYS A 813 5.47 -30.35 -8.51
CA LYS A 813 4.63 -30.48 -7.30
C LYS A 813 4.72 -29.21 -6.44
N THR A 814 5.92 -28.65 -6.23
CA THR A 814 6.13 -27.41 -5.48
C THR A 814 5.57 -26.17 -6.19
N GLN A 815 5.77 -26.02 -7.50
CA GLN A 815 5.26 -24.87 -8.24
C GLN A 815 3.73 -24.92 -8.40
N SER A 816 3.13 -26.10 -8.57
CA SER A 816 1.66 -26.27 -8.53
C SER A 816 1.09 -25.98 -7.13
N ALA A 817 1.84 -26.29 -6.06
CA ALA A 817 1.49 -25.94 -4.69
C ALA A 817 1.48 -24.41 -4.42
N ARG A 818 2.01 -23.58 -5.32
CA ARG A 818 1.89 -22.11 -5.28
C ARG A 818 0.53 -21.61 -5.82
N CYS A 819 -0.34 -22.49 -6.32
CA CYS A 819 -1.71 -22.12 -6.68
C CYS A 819 -2.54 -21.82 -5.43
N MET A 820 -3.10 -20.61 -5.33
CA MET A 820 -3.88 -20.15 -4.16
C MET A 820 -5.35 -20.58 -4.15
N ASP A 821 -5.78 -21.38 -5.14
CA ASP A 821 -7.18 -21.85 -5.35
C ASP A 821 -8.23 -20.73 -5.18
N CYS A 822 -7.98 -19.61 -5.87
CA CYS A 822 -8.78 -18.41 -5.77
C CYS A 822 -10.24 -18.70 -6.16
N GLY A 823 -11.21 -18.30 -5.33
CA GLY A 823 -12.65 -18.39 -5.65
C GLY A 823 -13.11 -17.59 -6.88
N THR A 824 -12.20 -16.87 -7.55
CA THR A 824 -12.37 -16.31 -8.89
C THR A 824 -11.01 -16.37 -9.61
N PRO A 825 -10.71 -17.45 -10.37
CA PRO A 825 -9.41 -17.64 -11.00
C PRO A 825 -9.26 -16.81 -12.28
N PHE A 826 -8.82 -15.55 -12.19
CA PHE A 826 -8.63 -14.69 -13.37
C PHE A 826 -7.72 -15.30 -14.46
N CYS A 827 -6.80 -16.19 -14.09
CA CYS A 827 -5.97 -16.96 -15.03
C CYS A 827 -6.77 -17.81 -16.05
N HIS A 828 -7.98 -18.31 -15.69
CA HIS A 828 -8.84 -19.08 -16.60
C HIS A 828 -9.93 -18.24 -17.31
N GLN A 829 -10.03 -16.94 -17.02
CA GLN A 829 -11.07 -16.07 -17.60
C GLN A 829 -10.61 -15.46 -18.94
N ASN A 830 -11.53 -14.77 -19.62
CA ASN A 830 -11.24 -14.05 -20.88
C ASN A 830 -10.06 -13.06 -20.77
N SER A 831 -9.82 -12.53 -19.57
CA SER A 831 -8.70 -11.62 -19.25
C SER A 831 -7.38 -12.34 -18.97
N GLY A 832 -7.36 -13.67 -18.86
CA GLY A 832 -6.18 -14.49 -18.59
C GLY A 832 -5.82 -15.42 -19.74
N CYS A 833 -6.57 -16.52 -19.92
CA CYS A 833 -6.32 -17.50 -20.97
C CYS A 833 -7.39 -17.42 -22.06
N PRO A 834 -7.03 -17.08 -23.32
CA PRO A 834 -7.98 -17.06 -24.44
C PRO A 834 -8.63 -18.42 -24.78
N LEU A 835 -8.02 -19.54 -24.38
CA LEU A 835 -8.61 -20.88 -24.45
C LEU A 835 -9.50 -21.23 -23.24
N ARG A 836 -9.52 -20.38 -22.21
CA ARG A 836 -10.16 -20.64 -20.90
C ARG A 836 -9.69 -21.93 -20.24
N ASN A 837 -8.41 -22.27 -20.40
CA ASN A 837 -7.80 -23.47 -19.83
C ASN A 837 -8.11 -23.60 -18.33
N LYS A 838 -8.49 -24.81 -17.90
CA LYS A 838 -8.90 -25.14 -16.52
C LYS A 838 -7.71 -25.23 -15.55
N ILE A 839 -6.95 -24.13 -15.48
CA ILE A 839 -5.64 -24.02 -14.83
C ILE A 839 -5.66 -24.45 -13.36
N PRO A 840 -6.60 -24.04 -12.49
CA PRO A 840 -6.63 -24.52 -11.10
C PRO A 840 -6.84 -26.04 -11.00
N GLU A 841 -7.61 -26.62 -11.94
CA GLU A 841 -7.96 -28.04 -11.94
C GLU A 841 -6.75 -28.88 -12.39
N PHE A 842 -6.07 -28.53 -13.49
CA PHE A 842 -4.87 -29.27 -13.90
C PHE A 842 -3.68 -29.02 -12.94
N ASN A 843 -3.54 -27.83 -12.36
CA ASN A 843 -2.52 -27.58 -11.34
C ASN A 843 -2.75 -28.46 -10.09
N GLU A 844 -4.00 -28.62 -9.64
CA GLU A 844 -4.32 -29.51 -8.52
C GLU A 844 -4.07 -30.98 -8.86
N LEU A 845 -4.42 -31.42 -10.07
CA LEU A 845 -4.15 -32.78 -10.52
C LEU A 845 -2.64 -33.06 -10.63
N VAL A 846 -1.82 -32.10 -11.10
CA VAL A 846 -0.35 -32.19 -11.06
C VAL A 846 0.19 -32.22 -9.63
N TYR A 847 -0.33 -31.38 -8.73
CA TYR A 847 0.03 -31.39 -7.30
C TYR A 847 -0.28 -32.75 -6.64
N GLN A 848 -1.43 -33.35 -6.97
CA GLN A 848 -1.83 -34.69 -6.55
C GLN A 848 -1.09 -35.83 -7.29
N ASN A 849 -0.15 -35.53 -8.20
CA ASN A 849 0.58 -36.48 -9.04
C ASN A 849 -0.33 -37.30 -10.00
N ARG A 850 -1.55 -36.82 -10.29
CA ARG A 850 -2.57 -37.43 -11.16
C ARG A 850 -2.42 -36.95 -12.62
N TRP A 851 -1.23 -37.14 -13.17
CA TRP A 851 -0.82 -36.57 -14.47
C TRP A 851 -1.73 -36.93 -15.65
N ARG A 852 -2.25 -38.16 -15.72
CA ARG A 852 -3.18 -38.57 -16.79
C ARG A 852 -4.46 -37.76 -16.77
N GLU A 853 -5.04 -37.55 -15.59
CA GLU A 853 -6.24 -36.73 -15.43
C GLU A 853 -5.95 -35.24 -15.67
N ALA A 854 -4.75 -34.76 -15.32
CA ALA A 854 -4.31 -33.39 -15.65
C ALA A 854 -4.22 -33.18 -17.17
N LEU A 855 -3.72 -34.16 -17.92
CA LEU A 855 -3.73 -34.18 -19.38
C LEU A 855 -5.16 -34.16 -19.92
N ASP A 856 -6.00 -35.11 -19.49
CA ASP A 856 -7.38 -35.21 -19.99
C ASP A 856 -8.14 -33.89 -19.74
N ARG A 857 -7.96 -33.27 -18.56
CA ARG A 857 -8.53 -31.96 -18.18
C ARG A 857 -7.99 -30.78 -18.99
N LEU A 858 -6.75 -30.85 -19.49
CA LEU A 858 -6.10 -29.84 -20.32
C LEU A 858 -6.54 -29.96 -21.78
N LEU A 859 -6.70 -31.18 -22.29
CA LEU A 859 -7.20 -31.49 -23.63
C LEU A 859 -8.71 -31.24 -23.82
N GLU A 860 -9.46 -30.96 -22.74
CA GLU A 860 -10.83 -30.44 -22.81
C GLU A 860 -10.90 -29.03 -23.44
N THR A 861 -9.84 -28.22 -23.32
CA THR A 861 -9.84 -26.80 -23.72
C THR A 861 -8.71 -26.40 -24.66
N ASN A 862 -7.62 -27.16 -24.71
CA ASN A 862 -6.48 -26.88 -25.59
C ASN A 862 -6.16 -28.07 -26.51
N ASN A 863 -6.21 -27.84 -27.82
CA ASN A 863 -5.83 -28.83 -28.82
C ASN A 863 -4.32 -29.10 -28.83
N PHE A 864 -3.48 -28.07 -28.61
CA PHE A 864 -2.02 -28.12 -28.74
C PHE A 864 -1.28 -27.50 -27.53
N PRO A 865 -1.33 -28.13 -26.33
CA PRO A 865 -0.56 -27.65 -25.18
C PRO A 865 0.95 -27.60 -25.42
N GLU A 866 1.48 -28.38 -26.37
CA GLU A 866 2.89 -28.36 -26.73
C GLU A 866 3.30 -27.10 -27.50
N PHE A 867 2.36 -26.45 -28.22
CA PHE A 867 2.62 -25.18 -28.91
C PHE A 867 2.45 -24.00 -27.96
N THR A 868 1.41 -23.99 -27.13
CA THR A 868 1.18 -22.93 -26.13
C THR A 868 2.21 -22.98 -25.00
N GLY A 869 2.53 -24.18 -24.49
CA GLY A 869 3.55 -24.40 -23.47
C GLY A 869 4.95 -23.92 -23.87
N ARG A 870 5.25 -23.86 -25.17
CA ARG A 870 6.54 -23.37 -25.70
C ARG A 870 6.50 -21.91 -26.17
N VAL A 871 5.59 -21.56 -27.08
CA VAL A 871 5.60 -20.25 -27.78
C VAL A 871 4.76 -19.17 -27.10
N CYS A 872 3.78 -19.53 -26.24
CA CYS A 872 2.89 -18.52 -25.66
C CYS A 872 3.63 -17.58 -24.67
N LEU A 873 3.26 -16.29 -24.70
CA LEU A 873 3.71 -15.26 -23.75
C LEU A 873 2.98 -15.30 -22.38
N ALA A 874 2.30 -16.41 -22.09
CA ALA A 874 1.66 -16.75 -20.81
C ALA A 874 0.76 -15.63 -20.21
N PRO A 875 -0.25 -15.11 -20.94
CA PRO A 875 -1.16 -14.08 -20.40
C PRO A 875 -1.93 -14.54 -19.14
N CYS A 876 -2.14 -15.85 -19.00
CA CYS A 876 -2.68 -16.49 -17.81
C CYS A 876 -1.83 -16.31 -16.53
N GLU A 877 -0.50 -16.14 -16.67
CA GLU A 877 0.39 -15.82 -15.55
C GLU A 877 0.33 -14.33 -15.20
N GLY A 878 0.27 -13.46 -16.22
CA GLY A 878 0.09 -12.01 -16.03
C GLY A 878 -1.22 -11.66 -15.33
N SER A 879 -2.28 -12.45 -15.57
CA SER A 879 -3.58 -12.34 -14.92
C SER A 879 -3.77 -13.31 -13.74
N CYS A 880 -2.70 -13.88 -13.19
CA CYS A 880 -2.76 -14.71 -11.99
C CYS A 880 -2.93 -13.83 -10.74
N VAL A 881 -3.91 -14.13 -9.88
CA VAL A 881 -4.21 -13.36 -8.65
C VAL A 881 -2.99 -13.22 -7.73
N LEU A 882 -2.11 -14.23 -7.70
CA LEU A 882 -0.85 -14.19 -6.93
C LEU A 882 0.05 -13.02 -7.37
N GLY A 883 0.05 -12.67 -8.66
CA GLY A 883 0.82 -11.57 -9.28
C GLY A 883 0.58 -10.18 -8.70
N ILE A 884 -0.45 -10.02 -7.85
CA ILE A 884 -0.73 -8.78 -7.11
C ILE A 884 0.20 -8.61 -5.90
N ILE A 885 0.74 -9.71 -5.35
CA ILE A 885 1.51 -9.74 -4.09
C ILE A 885 2.81 -10.55 -4.13
N GLU A 886 2.98 -11.44 -5.11
CA GLU A 886 4.18 -12.25 -5.33
C GLU A 886 4.25 -12.68 -6.82
N ASN A 887 5.40 -13.17 -7.28
CA ASN A 887 5.56 -13.79 -8.59
C ASN A 887 4.48 -14.86 -8.87
N PRO A 888 3.85 -14.88 -10.07
CA PRO A 888 2.75 -15.78 -10.36
C PRO A 888 3.17 -17.26 -10.37
N VAL A 889 2.19 -18.16 -10.45
CA VAL A 889 2.41 -19.60 -10.69
C VAL A 889 3.00 -19.77 -12.10
N SER A 890 3.97 -20.69 -12.28
CA SER A 890 4.57 -21.03 -13.58
C SER A 890 3.65 -21.94 -14.41
N ILE A 891 2.46 -21.43 -14.73
CA ILE A 891 1.39 -22.11 -15.47
C ILE A 891 1.91 -22.64 -16.82
N LYS A 892 2.72 -21.85 -17.54
CA LYS A 892 3.27 -22.25 -18.85
C LYS A 892 4.14 -23.52 -18.75
N ARG A 893 5.02 -23.56 -17.73
CA ARG A 893 5.91 -24.69 -17.46
C ARG A 893 5.12 -25.95 -17.10
N ILE A 894 4.08 -25.81 -16.29
CA ILE A 894 3.18 -26.91 -15.91
C ILE A 894 2.42 -27.43 -17.13
N GLU A 895 1.87 -26.54 -17.98
CA GLU A 895 1.16 -26.89 -19.22
C GLU A 895 2.06 -27.69 -20.18
N CYS A 896 3.30 -27.23 -20.41
CA CYS A 896 4.28 -27.95 -21.23
C CYS A 896 4.67 -29.31 -20.63
N SER A 897 4.87 -29.38 -19.32
CA SER A 897 5.29 -30.62 -18.64
C SER A 897 4.20 -31.69 -18.64
N ILE A 898 2.92 -31.32 -18.64
CA ILE A 898 1.79 -32.27 -18.73
C ILE A 898 1.80 -32.98 -20.10
N ILE A 899 1.95 -32.21 -21.19
CA ILE A 899 1.85 -32.76 -22.55
C ILE A 899 3.12 -33.51 -22.97
N ASP A 900 4.30 -33.04 -22.60
CA ASP A 900 5.54 -33.75 -22.94
C ASP A 900 5.60 -35.10 -22.20
N LYS A 901 5.23 -35.13 -20.91
CA LYS A 901 5.02 -36.39 -20.18
C LYS A 901 4.00 -37.30 -20.85
N ALA A 902 2.91 -36.75 -21.39
CA ALA A 902 1.87 -37.54 -22.04
C ALA A 902 2.31 -38.18 -23.37
N PHE A 903 3.32 -37.62 -24.04
CA PHE A 903 3.97 -38.29 -25.17
C PHE A 903 5.02 -39.31 -24.70
N GLU A 904 5.80 -39.02 -23.64
CA GLU A 904 6.75 -39.98 -23.03
C GLU A 904 6.05 -41.27 -22.56
N GLU A 905 4.90 -41.14 -21.88
CA GLU A 905 4.12 -42.25 -21.30
C GLU A 905 3.17 -42.93 -22.32
N GLY A 906 3.21 -42.55 -23.59
CA GLY A 906 2.33 -43.10 -24.63
C GLY A 906 0.83 -42.82 -24.43
N TRP A 907 0.49 -41.75 -23.68
CA TRP A 907 -0.90 -41.38 -23.36
C TRP A 907 -1.61 -40.61 -24.47
N MET A 908 -0.82 -39.90 -25.30
CA MET A 908 -1.25 -39.29 -26.54
C MET A 908 -1.31 -40.35 -27.64
N VAL A 909 -2.51 -40.84 -27.92
CA VAL A 909 -2.80 -41.82 -28.99
C VAL A 909 -3.83 -41.23 -29.97
N PRO A 910 -3.79 -41.61 -31.25
CA PRO A 910 -4.81 -41.22 -32.23
C PRO A 910 -6.22 -41.64 -31.80
N ARG A 911 -7.17 -40.69 -31.82
CA ARG A 911 -8.60 -40.87 -31.55
C ARG A 911 -9.45 -40.57 -32.80
N PRO A 912 -9.42 -41.39 -33.85
CA PRO A 912 -10.27 -41.22 -35.02
C PRO A 912 -11.76 -41.29 -34.64
N PRO A 913 -12.66 -40.56 -35.33
CA PRO A 913 -14.08 -40.51 -35.00
C PRO A 913 -14.80 -41.85 -35.26
N LEU A 914 -15.65 -42.27 -34.31
CA LEU A 914 -16.38 -43.55 -34.38
C LEU A 914 -17.41 -43.62 -35.52
N LYS A 915 -17.82 -42.48 -36.07
CA LYS A 915 -18.71 -42.34 -37.23
C LYS A 915 -18.28 -41.12 -38.04
N ARG A 916 -18.33 -41.22 -39.37
CA ARG A 916 -18.19 -40.05 -40.26
C ARG A 916 -19.57 -39.45 -40.55
N THR A 917 -19.63 -38.12 -40.68
CA THR A 917 -20.86 -37.38 -41.02
C THR A 917 -21.21 -37.45 -42.50
N GLY A 918 -20.21 -37.69 -43.35
CA GLY A 918 -20.32 -37.64 -44.81
C GLY A 918 -20.12 -36.25 -45.42
N LYS A 919 -19.88 -35.21 -44.58
CA LYS A 919 -19.55 -33.85 -45.02
C LYS A 919 -18.05 -33.70 -45.26
N ASN A 920 -17.68 -33.00 -46.33
CA ASN A 920 -16.31 -32.66 -46.69
C ASN A 920 -16.01 -31.19 -46.37
N ILE A 921 -14.83 -30.90 -45.81
CA ILE A 921 -14.44 -29.54 -45.41
C ILE A 921 -13.00 -29.26 -45.85
N ALA A 922 -12.82 -28.16 -46.58
CA ALA A 922 -11.50 -27.62 -46.92
C ALA A 922 -11.05 -26.57 -45.90
N ILE A 923 -9.79 -26.63 -45.47
CA ILE A 923 -9.15 -25.63 -44.64
C ILE A 923 -7.92 -25.11 -45.39
N VAL A 924 -7.78 -23.79 -45.51
CA VAL A 924 -6.76 -23.13 -46.33
C VAL A 924 -5.76 -22.40 -45.43
N GLY A 925 -4.54 -22.95 -45.37
CA GLY A 925 -3.50 -22.69 -44.38
C GLY A 925 -3.27 -23.92 -43.47
N SER A 926 -2.12 -23.98 -42.78
CA SER A 926 -1.84 -25.03 -41.77
C SER A 926 -1.25 -24.52 -40.45
N GLY A 927 -1.53 -23.26 -40.10
CA GLY A 927 -1.13 -22.66 -38.84
C GLY A 927 -1.92 -23.19 -37.62
N PRO A 928 -1.68 -22.60 -36.42
CA PRO A 928 -2.34 -23.05 -35.20
C PRO A 928 -3.87 -22.90 -35.16
N ALA A 929 -4.43 -21.99 -35.97
CA ALA A 929 -5.88 -21.87 -36.14
C ALA A 929 -6.43 -23.02 -36.99
N ASP A 930 -5.84 -23.22 -38.17
CA ASP A 930 -6.19 -24.23 -39.17
C ASP A 930 -6.18 -25.63 -38.57
N LEU A 931 -5.08 -25.98 -37.88
CA LEU A 931 -4.94 -27.27 -37.21
C LEU A 931 -5.95 -27.44 -36.07
N ALA A 932 -6.28 -26.38 -35.32
CA ALA A 932 -7.26 -26.45 -34.25
C ALA A 932 -8.68 -26.65 -34.80
N THR A 933 -8.99 -26.00 -35.92
CA THR A 933 -10.23 -26.23 -36.66
C THR A 933 -10.28 -27.67 -37.21
N ALA A 934 -9.16 -28.19 -37.74
CA ALA A 934 -9.08 -29.54 -38.27
C ALA A 934 -9.25 -30.63 -37.20
N ASP A 935 -8.57 -30.52 -36.05
CA ASP A 935 -8.68 -31.46 -34.91
C ASP A 935 -10.13 -31.55 -34.43
N GLN A 936 -10.79 -30.41 -34.20
CA GLN A 936 -12.17 -30.36 -33.72
C GLN A 936 -13.16 -30.94 -34.76
N LEU A 937 -13.10 -30.51 -36.03
CA LEU A 937 -14.01 -30.99 -37.07
C LEU A 937 -13.83 -32.47 -37.40
N ASN A 938 -12.60 -32.97 -37.41
CA ASN A 938 -12.32 -34.39 -37.58
C ASN A 938 -12.88 -35.21 -36.39
N ARG A 939 -12.72 -34.73 -35.15
CA ARG A 939 -13.27 -35.37 -33.94
C ARG A 939 -14.80 -35.28 -33.85
N MET A 940 -15.44 -34.30 -34.51
CA MET A 940 -16.89 -34.23 -34.75
C MET A 940 -17.36 -35.22 -35.83
N GLY A 941 -16.46 -35.80 -36.62
CA GLY A 941 -16.74 -36.82 -37.64
C GLY A 941 -16.75 -36.32 -39.08
N HIS A 942 -16.46 -35.04 -39.33
CA HIS A 942 -16.37 -34.51 -40.70
C HIS A 942 -15.10 -34.98 -41.42
N SER A 943 -15.11 -35.04 -42.75
CA SER A 943 -13.93 -35.35 -43.56
C SER A 943 -13.16 -34.05 -43.84
N VAL A 944 -12.00 -33.88 -43.22
CA VAL A 944 -11.24 -32.62 -43.29
C VAL A 944 -10.02 -32.77 -44.20
N THR A 945 -9.86 -31.84 -45.15
CA THR A 945 -8.62 -31.67 -45.93
C THR A 945 -8.02 -30.29 -45.66
N VAL A 946 -6.76 -30.27 -45.21
CA VAL A 946 -5.95 -29.07 -44.95
C VAL A 946 -4.99 -28.84 -46.12
N TYR A 947 -5.04 -27.64 -46.71
CA TYR A 947 -4.23 -27.23 -47.85
C TYR A 947 -3.18 -26.20 -47.40
N GLU A 948 -1.91 -26.51 -47.61
CA GLU A 948 -0.76 -25.68 -47.26
C GLU A 948 0.07 -25.37 -48.52
N ARG A 949 0.48 -24.11 -48.69
CA ARG A 949 1.28 -23.65 -49.83
C ARG A 949 2.76 -24.03 -49.70
N ALA A 950 3.26 -24.21 -48.48
CA ALA A 950 4.60 -24.73 -48.21
C ALA A 950 4.69 -26.27 -48.36
N ASP A 951 5.91 -26.79 -48.39
CA ASP A 951 6.20 -28.23 -48.50
C ASP A 951 5.98 -29.04 -47.21
N ARG A 952 5.75 -28.37 -46.07
CA ARG A 952 5.51 -28.99 -44.76
C ARG A 952 4.38 -28.28 -44.00
N ILE A 953 3.63 -29.08 -43.23
CA ILE A 953 2.48 -28.66 -42.43
C ILE A 953 2.91 -28.01 -41.11
N GLY A 954 2.17 -26.99 -40.67
CA GLY A 954 2.37 -26.28 -39.40
C GLY A 954 2.45 -24.75 -39.54
N GLY A 955 2.44 -24.23 -40.77
CA GLY A 955 2.53 -22.80 -41.08
C GLY A 955 3.64 -22.11 -40.30
N LEU A 956 3.27 -21.08 -39.52
CA LEU A 956 4.21 -20.33 -38.67
C LEU A 956 4.97 -21.19 -37.66
N MET A 957 4.37 -22.28 -37.15
CA MET A 957 5.03 -23.17 -36.20
C MET A 957 6.12 -24.02 -36.88
N MET A 958 5.99 -24.26 -38.19
CA MET A 958 6.97 -25.03 -38.98
C MET A 958 8.15 -24.17 -39.44
N TYR A 959 7.90 -23.00 -40.04
CA TYR A 959 8.95 -22.21 -40.71
C TYR A 959 9.29 -20.85 -40.09
N GLU A 960 8.39 -20.25 -39.31
CA GLU A 960 8.53 -18.84 -38.88
C GLU A 960 9.06 -18.71 -37.45
N VAL A 961 8.55 -19.54 -36.54
CA VAL A 961 9.13 -19.76 -35.21
C VAL A 961 10.41 -20.58 -35.39
N PRO A 962 11.60 -20.18 -34.88
CA PRO A 962 12.83 -20.95 -35.04
C PRO A 962 12.80 -22.32 -34.32
N ASN A 963 13.61 -23.29 -34.77
CA ASN A 963 13.68 -24.63 -34.16
C ASN A 963 14.07 -24.60 -32.67
N MET A 964 14.95 -23.67 -32.27
CA MET A 964 15.33 -23.47 -30.87
C MET A 964 14.19 -22.94 -29.96
N LYS A 965 13.09 -22.43 -30.53
CA LYS A 965 11.92 -21.97 -29.76
C LYS A 965 10.80 -23.02 -29.73
N THR A 966 10.75 -23.92 -30.72
CA THR A 966 9.95 -25.16 -30.75
C THR A 966 10.50 -26.10 -31.81
N ASP A 967 10.85 -27.33 -31.45
CA ASP A 967 11.44 -28.35 -32.35
C ASP A 967 10.43 -28.81 -33.43
N LYS A 968 10.86 -28.79 -34.70
CA LYS A 968 9.97 -29.09 -35.84
C LYS A 968 9.66 -30.56 -36.01
N VAL A 969 10.56 -31.45 -35.63
CA VAL A 969 10.42 -32.90 -35.81
C VAL A 969 9.72 -33.50 -34.59
N ASN A 970 10.28 -33.23 -33.41
CA ASN A 970 9.88 -33.88 -32.17
C ASN A 970 8.59 -33.31 -31.56
N ILE A 971 8.22 -32.06 -31.90
CA ILE A 971 7.01 -31.41 -31.40
C ILE A 971 5.99 -31.14 -32.53
N VAL A 972 6.35 -30.38 -33.56
CA VAL A 972 5.38 -29.98 -34.61
C VAL A 972 4.97 -31.17 -35.49
N GLN A 973 5.93 -31.85 -36.14
CA GLN A 973 5.64 -32.99 -37.00
C GLN A 973 5.03 -34.17 -36.21
N ARG A 974 5.46 -34.40 -34.96
CA ARG A 974 4.83 -35.36 -34.03
C ARG A 974 3.32 -35.13 -33.91
N ARG A 975 2.88 -33.89 -33.73
CA ARG A 975 1.45 -33.55 -33.65
C ARG A 975 0.72 -33.70 -34.99
N VAL A 976 1.34 -33.25 -36.09
CA VAL A 976 0.78 -33.42 -37.45
C VAL A 976 0.54 -34.90 -37.77
N ASN A 977 1.50 -35.77 -37.44
CA ASN A 977 1.38 -37.21 -37.65
C ASN A 977 0.19 -37.79 -36.87
N ASN A 978 0.03 -37.47 -35.58
CA ASN A 978 -1.13 -37.91 -34.80
C ASN A 978 -2.47 -37.46 -35.42
N MET A 979 -2.54 -36.24 -35.97
CA MET A 979 -3.74 -35.75 -36.65
C MET A 979 -4.00 -36.47 -37.99
N ALA A 980 -2.94 -36.87 -38.71
CA ALA A 980 -3.06 -37.69 -39.92
C ALA A 980 -3.55 -39.11 -39.59
N ASP A 981 -3.06 -39.72 -38.51
CA ASP A 981 -3.51 -41.02 -37.99
C ASP A 981 -4.96 -40.96 -37.47
N GLU A 982 -5.41 -39.79 -36.98
CA GLU A 982 -6.82 -39.51 -36.66
C GLU A 982 -7.71 -39.31 -37.92
N GLY A 983 -7.10 -39.24 -39.11
CA GLY A 983 -7.79 -39.15 -40.40
C GLY A 983 -7.94 -37.74 -40.98
N VAL A 984 -7.17 -36.75 -40.51
CA VAL A 984 -7.04 -35.45 -41.18
C VAL A 984 -6.18 -35.61 -42.43
N LYS A 985 -6.70 -35.24 -43.60
CA LYS A 985 -5.91 -35.25 -44.85
C LYS A 985 -5.11 -33.95 -44.98
N PHE A 986 -3.83 -34.08 -45.28
CA PHE A 986 -2.94 -32.94 -45.54
C PHE A 986 -2.54 -32.90 -47.02
N VAL A 987 -2.48 -31.70 -47.60
CA VAL A 987 -2.01 -31.43 -48.96
C VAL A 987 -1.01 -30.28 -48.90
N VAL A 988 0.23 -30.54 -49.30
CA VAL A 988 1.36 -29.58 -49.30
C VAL A 988 1.68 -29.10 -50.71
N ASN A 989 2.34 -27.94 -50.82
CA ASN A 989 2.58 -27.21 -52.08
C ASN A 989 1.30 -26.78 -52.83
N ALA A 990 0.19 -26.62 -52.11
CA ALA A 990 -1.11 -26.21 -52.64
C ALA A 990 -1.36 -24.72 -52.40
N ASP A 991 -0.87 -23.87 -53.29
CA ASP A 991 -1.06 -22.41 -53.21
C ASP A 991 -2.46 -21.99 -53.71
N VAL A 992 -3.45 -22.18 -52.83
CA VAL A 992 -4.87 -21.98 -53.12
C VAL A 992 -5.16 -20.56 -53.60
N GLY A 993 -5.75 -20.45 -54.80
CA GLY A 993 -6.01 -19.18 -55.45
C GLY A 993 -4.88 -18.66 -56.33
N VAL A 994 -3.69 -19.29 -56.34
CA VAL A 994 -2.61 -19.06 -57.31
C VAL A 994 -2.49 -20.25 -58.28
N ASP A 995 -2.38 -21.47 -57.75
CA ASP A 995 -2.29 -22.70 -58.55
C ASP A 995 -3.66 -23.09 -59.17
N PRO A 996 -3.77 -23.22 -60.51
CA PRO A 996 -4.99 -23.72 -61.16
C PRO A 996 -5.46 -25.11 -60.68
N SER A 997 -4.55 -25.95 -60.18
CA SER A 997 -4.83 -27.29 -59.66
C SER A 997 -5.73 -27.27 -58.41
N TYR A 998 -5.62 -26.19 -57.63
CA TYR A 998 -6.32 -25.91 -56.38
C TYR A 998 -7.16 -24.63 -56.50
N SER A 999 -7.93 -24.53 -57.60
CA SER A 999 -8.83 -23.40 -57.84
C SER A 999 -9.93 -23.31 -56.76
N LEU A 1000 -10.34 -22.08 -56.48
CA LEU A 1000 -11.32 -21.80 -55.44
C LEU A 1000 -12.72 -22.31 -55.80
N ASP A 1001 -13.08 -22.30 -57.09
CA ASP A 1001 -14.34 -22.86 -57.59
C ASP A 1001 -14.40 -24.37 -57.33
N ARG A 1002 -13.33 -25.09 -57.68
CA ARG A 1002 -13.20 -26.53 -57.40
C ARG A 1002 -13.28 -26.82 -55.90
N LEU A 1003 -12.64 -26.01 -55.05
CA LEU A 1003 -12.72 -26.20 -53.60
C LEU A 1003 -14.16 -26.02 -53.06
N ARG A 1004 -15.01 -25.22 -53.72
CA ARG A 1004 -16.44 -25.09 -53.40
C ARG A 1004 -17.32 -26.20 -54.01
N GLU A 1005 -16.88 -26.84 -55.09
CA GLU A 1005 -17.55 -28.01 -55.67
C GLU A 1005 -17.23 -29.30 -54.90
N ASP A 1006 -15.97 -29.49 -54.46
CA ASP A 1006 -15.47 -30.69 -53.79
C ASP A 1006 -15.84 -30.75 -52.27
N ASN A 1007 -16.31 -29.66 -51.64
CA ASN A 1007 -16.50 -29.54 -50.18
C ASN A 1007 -17.78 -28.78 -49.76
N ASP A 1008 -18.46 -29.24 -48.71
CA ASP A 1008 -19.65 -28.58 -48.13
C ASP A 1008 -19.34 -27.24 -47.42
N ALA A 1009 -18.08 -27.03 -47.00
CA ALA A 1009 -17.63 -25.78 -46.37
C ALA A 1009 -16.13 -25.52 -46.60
N ILE A 1010 -15.75 -24.24 -46.56
CA ILE A 1010 -14.35 -23.78 -46.62
C ILE A 1010 -14.03 -22.91 -45.40
N VAL A 1011 -12.88 -23.15 -44.76
CA VAL A 1011 -12.33 -22.28 -43.72
C VAL A 1011 -11.03 -21.65 -44.20
N LEU A 1012 -10.98 -20.33 -44.18
CA LEU A 1012 -9.80 -19.52 -44.49
C LEU A 1012 -9.09 -19.15 -43.20
N ALA A 1013 -7.85 -19.63 -43.02
CA ALA A 1013 -6.99 -19.24 -41.89
C ALA A 1013 -5.53 -18.96 -42.32
N VAL A 1014 -5.37 -18.55 -43.58
CA VAL A 1014 -4.15 -18.14 -44.34
C VAL A 1014 -3.16 -17.16 -43.67
N GLY A 1015 -3.36 -16.77 -42.42
CA GLY A 1015 -2.48 -15.90 -41.65
C GLY A 1015 -2.54 -14.41 -42.06
N ALA A 1016 -1.67 -13.62 -41.43
CA ALA A 1016 -1.48 -12.20 -41.75
C ALA A 1016 -0.14 -12.02 -42.48
N THR A 1017 -0.04 -12.55 -43.69
CA THR A 1017 1.25 -12.75 -44.39
C THR A 1017 1.88 -11.47 -44.96
N LYS A 1018 1.11 -10.39 -45.15
CA LYS A 1018 1.60 -9.15 -45.77
C LYS A 1018 2.46 -8.33 -44.79
N PRO A 1019 3.79 -8.23 -45.00
CA PRO A 1019 4.68 -7.53 -44.06
C PRO A 1019 4.50 -6.02 -44.12
N ARG A 1020 4.86 -5.33 -43.03
CA ARG A 1020 5.02 -3.86 -43.01
C ARG A 1020 6.39 -3.50 -43.55
N ASP A 1021 6.40 -2.69 -44.60
CA ASP A 1021 7.63 -2.23 -45.24
C ASP A 1021 8.09 -0.85 -44.74
N LEU A 1022 9.38 -0.55 -44.94
CA LEU A 1022 10.01 0.72 -44.58
C LEU A 1022 10.43 1.49 -45.83
N ALA A 1023 9.51 2.29 -46.37
CA ALA A 1023 9.70 3.09 -47.58
C ALA A 1023 10.60 4.32 -47.34
N VAL A 1024 11.91 4.07 -47.16
CA VAL A 1024 12.97 5.09 -47.05
C VAL A 1024 13.98 4.95 -48.19
N PRO A 1025 14.76 6.01 -48.53
CA PRO A 1025 15.77 5.92 -49.57
C PRO A 1025 16.78 4.78 -49.31
N GLY A 1026 17.13 4.03 -50.35
CA GLY A 1026 18.02 2.88 -50.26
C GLY A 1026 17.35 1.57 -49.80
N ARG A 1027 16.02 1.55 -49.59
CA ARG A 1027 15.27 0.33 -49.23
C ARG A 1027 15.48 -0.85 -50.20
N GLN A 1028 15.83 -0.55 -51.46
CA GLN A 1028 16.08 -1.51 -52.53
C GLN A 1028 17.52 -2.08 -52.59
N LEU A 1029 18.41 -1.69 -51.67
CA LEU A 1029 19.80 -2.21 -51.62
C LEU A 1029 19.81 -3.71 -51.24
N SER A 1030 20.69 -4.50 -51.85
CA SER A 1030 20.80 -5.92 -51.52
C SER A 1030 21.33 -6.10 -50.10
N GLY A 1031 20.68 -6.97 -49.30
CA GLY A 1031 20.93 -7.09 -47.87
C GLY A 1031 19.87 -6.43 -46.98
N VAL A 1032 18.85 -5.75 -47.53
CA VAL A 1032 17.68 -5.27 -46.76
C VAL A 1032 16.48 -6.21 -46.97
N HIS A 1033 16.32 -7.18 -46.07
CA HIS A 1033 15.36 -8.28 -46.19
C HIS A 1033 14.20 -8.16 -45.21
N PHE A 1034 13.08 -8.83 -45.49
CA PHE A 1034 12.02 -9.00 -44.49
C PHE A 1034 12.40 -10.08 -43.47
N ALA A 1035 11.92 -9.94 -42.22
CA ALA A 1035 12.18 -10.94 -41.18
C ALA A 1035 11.72 -12.36 -41.58
N MET A 1036 10.62 -12.49 -42.32
CA MET A 1036 10.06 -13.81 -42.67
C MET A 1036 10.80 -14.48 -43.82
N GLU A 1037 11.29 -13.69 -44.77
CA GLU A 1037 12.20 -14.13 -45.83
C GLU A 1037 13.46 -14.76 -45.22
N PHE A 1038 14.01 -14.11 -44.19
CA PHE A 1038 15.14 -14.62 -43.42
C PHE A 1038 14.79 -15.87 -42.60
N LEU A 1039 13.74 -15.83 -41.77
CA LEU A 1039 13.41 -16.93 -40.85
C LEU A 1039 12.92 -18.21 -41.58
N HIS A 1040 12.11 -18.06 -42.63
CA HIS A 1040 11.59 -19.18 -43.41
C HIS A 1040 12.72 -19.92 -44.14
N ALA A 1041 13.58 -19.19 -44.88
CA ALA A 1041 14.68 -19.80 -45.62
C ALA A 1041 15.69 -20.49 -44.69
N ASN A 1042 15.99 -19.89 -43.54
CA ASN A 1042 16.87 -20.49 -42.54
C ASN A 1042 16.27 -21.77 -41.92
N THR A 1043 15.01 -21.74 -41.50
CA THR A 1043 14.35 -22.93 -40.93
C THR A 1043 14.22 -24.04 -41.98
N LYS A 1044 13.96 -23.70 -43.24
CA LYS A 1044 13.90 -24.68 -44.34
C LYS A 1044 15.26 -25.33 -44.62
N SER A 1045 16.31 -24.55 -44.88
CA SER A 1045 17.67 -25.06 -45.10
C SER A 1045 18.23 -25.86 -43.90
N LEU A 1046 17.83 -25.49 -42.67
CA LEU A 1046 18.13 -26.26 -41.46
C LEU A 1046 17.48 -27.66 -41.48
N LEU A 1047 16.23 -27.78 -41.91
CA LEU A 1047 15.52 -29.06 -42.02
C LEU A 1047 15.92 -29.90 -43.25
N ASP A 1048 16.24 -29.24 -44.37
CA ASP A 1048 16.55 -29.88 -45.64
C ASP A 1048 18.00 -30.40 -45.69
N SER A 1049 18.95 -29.66 -45.11
CA SER A 1049 20.38 -30.01 -45.21
C SER A 1049 21.22 -29.74 -43.95
N ASN A 1050 20.62 -29.23 -42.86
CA ASN A 1050 21.33 -28.66 -41.71
C ASN A 1050 22.27 -27.51 -42.13
N LEU A 1051 21.74 -26.55 -42.91
CA LEU A 1051 22.42 -25.35 -43.41
C LEU A 1051 23.64 -25.64 -44.33
N ARG A 1052 23.66 -26.81 -44.99
CA ARG A 1052 24.78 -27.24 -45.87
C ARG A 1052 24.57 -26.92 -47.34
N ASP A 1053 23.33 -26.72 -47.77
CA ASP A 1053 22.98 -26.36 -49.15
C ASP A 1053 23.29 -24.88 -49.48
N GLY A 1054 23.38 -24.01 -48.48
CA GLY A 1054 23.56 -22.57 -48.67
C GLY A 1054 22.29 -21.82 -49.13
N HIS A 1055 21.14 -22.48 -49.18
CA HIS A 1055 19.84 -21.92 -49.59
C HIS A 1055 19.18 -21.08 -48.48
N TYR A 1056 19.96 -20.23 -47.82
CA TYR A 1056 19.50 -19.40 -46.71
C TYR A 1056 20.20 -18.04 -46.67
N ILE A 1057 19.53 -17.03 -46.11
CA ILE A 1057 20.13 -15.70 -45.91
C ILE A 1057 21.09 -15.79 -44.71
N SER A 1058 22.37 -16.00 -45.02
CA SER A 1058 23.41 -16.14 -44.00
C SER A 1058 23.79 -14.80 -43.35
N ALA A 1059 23.81 -14.80 -42.02
CA ALA A 1059 24.29 -13.71 -41.17
C ALA A 1059 25.74 -13.89 -40.68
N LYS A 1060 26.40 -15.00 -41.05
CA LYS A 1060 27.76 -15.34 -40.59
C LYS A 1060 28.77 -14.26 -40.97
N GLY A 1061 29.51 -13.76 -39.98
CA GLY A 1061 30.52 -12.71 -40.16
C GLY A 1061 29.98 -11.29 -40.42
N LYS A 1062 28.66 -11.10 -40.56
CA LYS A 1062 28.05 -9.80 -40.90
C LYS A 1062 27.71 -8.95 -39.67
N LYS A 1063 27.71 -7.63 -39.84
CA LYS A 1063 27.07 -6.64 -38.97
C LYS A 1063 25.58 -6.61 -39.28
N VAL A 1064 24.74 -6.98 -38.31
CA VAL A 1064 23.29 -7.16 -38.50
C VAL A 1064 22.51 -6.05 -37.81
N VAL A 1065 21.43 -5.57 -38.43
CA VAL A 1065 20.51 -4.60 -37.80
C VAL A 1065 19.07 -5.09 -37.93
N VAL A 1066 18.36 -5.18 -36.81
CA VAL A 1066 16.97 -5.67 -36.77
C VAL A 1066 16.05 -4.48 -36.50
N ILE A 1067 15.38 -4.00 -37.56
CA ILE A 1067 14.49 -2.84 -37.48
C ILE A 1067 13.08 -3.35 -37.16
N GLY A 1068 12.72 -3.27 -35.89
CA GLY A 1068 11.45 -3.81 -35.39
C GLY A 1068 11.60 -4.41 -34.00
N GLY A 1069 10.63 -5.21 -33.56
CA GLY A 1069 10.63 -5.79 -32.22
C GLY A 1069 9.46 -6.74 -32.00
N GLY A 1070 9.31 -7.22 -30.76
CA GLY A 1070 8.45 -8.36 -30.45
C GLY A 1070 9.12 -9.69 -30.84
N ASP A 1071 8.37 -10.79 -30.77
CA ASP A 1071 8.88 -12.16 -30.91
C ASP A 1071 9.71 -12.37 -32.19
N THR A 1072 9.17 -11.94 -33.34
CA THR A 1072 9.85 -12.00 -34.65
C THR A 1072 11.20 -11.27 -34.65
N GLY A 1073 11.32 -10.20 -33.86
CA GLY A 1073 12.58 -9.48 -33.64
C GLY A 1073 13.58 -10.32 -32.84
N THR A 1074 13.18 -10.90 -31.70
CA THR A 1074 14.04 -11.84 -30.95
C THR A 1074 14.48 -13.01 -31.83
N ASP A 1075 13.55 -13.54 -32.63
CA ASP A 1075 13.76 -14.74 -33.44
C ASP A 1075 14.76 -14.47 -34.58
N CYS A 1076 14.75 -13.27 -35.16
CA CYS A 1076 15.82 -12.80 -36.06
C CYS A 1076 17.17 -12.65 -35.35
N ILE A 1077 17.19 -12.16 -34.10
CA ILE A 1077 18.41 -11.95 -33.30
C ILE A 1077 19.08 -13.28 -32.99
N GLY A 1078 18.37 -14.24 -32.38
CA GLY A 1078 18.92 -15.56 -32.02
C GLY A 1078 19.44 -16.30 -33.26
N THR A 1079 18.65 -16.34 -34.34
CA THR A 1079 19.03 -17.00 -35.60
C THR A 1079 20.29 -16.36 -36.20
N SER A 1080 20.41 -15.02 -36.16
CA SER A 1080 21.62 -14.31 -36.61
C SER A 1080 22.84 -14.61 -35.72
N ILE A 1081 22.62 -14.78 -34.42
CA ILE A 1081 23.69 -15.08 -33.47
C ILE A 1081 24.24 -16.50 -33.68
N CYS A 1082 23.38 -17.51 -33.85
CA CYS A 1082 23.77 -18.90 -34.12
C CYS A 1082 24.51 -19.09 -35.45
N HIS A 1083 24.31 -18.21 -36.43
CA HIS A 1083 25.17 -18.16 -37.63
C HIS A 1083 26.59 -17.66 -37.39
N GLY A 1084 26.86 -17.02 -36.24
CA GLY A 1084 28.12 -16.34 -35.99
C GLY A 1084 28.19 -14.96 -36.63
N CYS A 1085 27.15 -14.11 -36.49
CA CYS A 1085 27.24 -12.68 -36.84
C CYS A 1085 28.33 -11.94 -36.04
N SER A 1086 28.83 -10.82 -36.59
CA SER A 1086 29.91 -10.00 -36.00
C SER A 1086 29.41 -8.89 -35.07
N SER A 1087 28.20 -8.39 -35.26
CA SER A 1087 27.50 -7.46 -34.34
C SER A 1087 25.99 -7.47 -34.60
N ILE A 1088 25.16 -7.02 -33.66
CA ILE A 1088 23.70 -6.93 -33.85
C ILE A 1088 23.02 -5.76 -33.10
N TRP A 1089 22.05 -5.08 -33.72
CA TRP A 1089 21.33 -3.93 -33.14
C TRP A 1089 19.80 -4.14 -33.08
N PRO A 1090 19.14 -4.09 -31.89
CA PRO A 1090 17.69 -4.33 -31.74
C PRO A 1090 16.87 -3.29 -30.91
N ARG A 1091 15.52 -3.43 -30.91
CA ARG A 1091 14.52 -2.53 -30.25
C ARG A 1091 13.48 -3.32 -29.40
N ILE A 1092 12.89 -2.67 -28.39
CA ILE A 1092 12.37 -3.31 -27.15
C ILE A 1092 10.84 -3.33 -26.96
N PHE A 1093 10.32 -4.44 -26.42
CA PHE A 1093 9.57 -4.52 -25.13
C PHE A 1093 9.69 -5.95 -24.54
N ARG A 1094 10.07 -6.05 -23.26
CA ARG A 1094 10.53 -7.28 -22.52
C ARG A 1094 11.95 -7.78 -22.89
N VAL A 1095 12.42 -8.78 -22.13
CA VAL A 1095 13.66 -9.56 -22.34
C VAL A 1095 13.25 -10.99 -22.70
N ASP A 1096 14.01 -11.62 -23.59
CA ASP A 1096 13.69 -12.90 -24.24
C ASP A 1096 15.00 -13.62 -24.65
N TYR A 1097 14.95 -14.89 -25.08
CA TYR A 1097 16.13 -15.77 -25.18
C TYR A 1097 17.30 -15.20 -26.02
N GLY A 1098 17.01 -14.59 -27.17
CA GLY A 1098 18.01 -13.98 -28.06
C GLY A 1098 18.66 -12.71 -27.49
N HIS A 1099 18.02 -12.02 -26.55
CA HIS A 1099 18.61 -10.89 -25.84
C HIS A 1099 19.71 -11.34 -24.85
N GLN A 1100 19.54 -12.52 -24.25
CA GLN A 1100 20.55 -13.12 -23.37
C GLN A 1100 21.77 -13.59 -24.18
N GLU A 1101 21.55 -14.14 -25.36
CA GLU A 1101 22.61 -14.53 -26.31
C GLU A 1101 23.40 -13.31 -26.79
N ALA A 1102 22.71 -12.21 -27.13
CA ALA A 1102 23.37 -10.96 -27.51
C ALA A 1102 24.26 -10.41 -26.38
N ALA A 1103 23.75 -10.38 -25.15
CA ALA A 1103 24.52 -9.92 -23.99
C ALA A 1103 25.73 -10.83 -23.69
N ALA A 1104 25.58 -12.15 -23.81
CA ALA A 1104 26.67 -13.11 -23.62
C ALA A 1104 27.76 -12.96 -24.70
N LYS A 1105 27.37 -12.82 -25.97
CA LYS A 1105 28.29 -12.76 -27.12
C LYS A 1105 29.02 -11.43 -27.25
N PHE A 1106 28.38 -10.32 -26.92
CA PHE A 1106 28.91 -8.97 -27.15
C PHE A 1106 29.30 -8.23 -25.86
N GLY A 1107 29.27 -8.91 -24.70
CA GLY A 1107 29.69 -8.39 -23.39
C GLY A 1107 28.80 -7.29 -22.80
N LYS A 1108 27.80 -6.80 -23.55
CA LYS A 1108 26.81 -5.82 -23.14
C LYS A 1108 25.50 -6.02 -23.90
N ASP A 1109 24.44 -5.47 -23.34
CA ASP A 1109 23.16 -5.33 -24.01
C ASP A 1109 23.26 -4.26 -25.12
N LEU A 1110 22.86 -4.59 -26.36
CA LEU A 1110 23.00 -3.73 -27.54
C LEU A 1110 21.72 -2.96 -27.91
N ARG A 1111 20.68 -3.02 -27.07
CA ARG A 1111 19.37 -2.42 -27.35
C ARG A 1111 19.40 -0.89 -27.31
N SER A 1112 18.83 -0.25 -28.33
CA SER A 1112 18.69 1.21 -28.42
C SER A 1112 17.21 1.64 -28.51
N TYR A 1113 16.93 2.85 -28.03
CA TYR A 1113 15.58 3.45 -27.95
C TYR A 1113 15.55 4.81 -28.64
N GLU A 1114 14.35 5.27 -28.99
CA GLU A 1114 14.13 6.63 -29.51
C GLU A 1114 14.97 6.90 -30.78
N VAL A 1115 15.00 5.92 -31.70
CA VAL A 1115 15.71 5.96 -32.98
C VAL A 1115 14.73 5.78 -34.16
N LEU A 1116 14.91 6.58 -35.21
CA LEU A 1116 14.20 6.50 -36.50
C LEU A 1116 15.22 6.37 -37.64
N THR A 1117 15.04 5.39 -38.53
CA THR A 1117 15.87 5.24 -39.74
C THR A 1117 15.46 6.26 -40.80
N LYS A 1118 16.42 7.07 -41.27
CA LYS A 1118 16.23 8.10 -42.30
C LYS A 1118 16.46 7.54 -43.71
N ARG A 1119 17.49 6.73 -43.90
CA ARG A 1119 17.83 6.04 -45.16
C ARG A 1119 18.80 4.87 -44.94
N PHE A 1120 18.90 4.01 -45.94
CA PHE A 1120 19.99 3.04 -46.07
C PHE A 1120 21.13 3.61 -46.92
N VAL A 1121 22.37 3.23 -46.58
CA VAL A 1121 23.59 3.66 -47.26
C VAL A 1121 24.18 2.46 -47.98
N GLY A 1122 24.37 2.60 -49.30
CA GLY A 1122 24.93 1.55 -50.16
C GLY A 1122 26.45 1.56 -50.24
N ASP A 1123 27.02 0.45 -50.70
CA ASP A 1123 28.36 0.37 -51.26
C ASP A 1123 28.35 0.56 -52.80
N GLU A 1124 29.52 0.43 -53.42
CA GLU A 1124 29.70 0.57 -54.88
C GLU A 1124 29.06 -0.59 -55.68
N ASN A 1125 28.71 -1.70 -55.03
CA ASN A 1125 28.07 -2.87 -55.63
C ASN A 1125 26.53 -2.87 -55.50
N GLY A 1126 25.95 -1.88 -54.79
CA GLY A 1126 24.52 -1.80 -54.51
C GLY A 1126 24.06 -2.63 -53.29
N ALA A 1127 25.00 -3.10 -52.47
CA ALA A 1127 24.70 -3.75 -51.19
C ALA A 1127 24.60 -2.73 -50.05
N VAL A 1128 23.87 -3.07 -48.98
CA VAL A 1128 23.82 -2.22 -47.78
C VAL A 1128 25.17 -2.27 -47.05
N LYS A 1129 25.68 -1.08 -46.72
CA LYS A 1129 26.89 -0.84 -45.91
C LYS A 1129 26.57 -0.23 -44.54
N GLY A 1130 25.41 0.41 -44.43
CA GLY A 1130 24.90 0.97 -43.18
C GLY A 1130 23.53 1.60 -43.32
N LEU A 1131 23.08 2.23 -42.24
CA LEU A 1131 21.86 3.02 -42.21
C LEU A 1131 22.12 4.34 -41.47
N GLU A 1132 21.54 5.42 -41.98
CA GLU A 1132 21.49 6.70 -41.30
C GLU A 1132 20.24 6.74 -40.43
N VAL A 1133 20.43 7.09 -39.16
CA VAL A 1133 19.35 7.17 -38.17
C VAL A 1133 19.41 8.49 -37.42
N ILE A 1134 18.28 8.94 -36.89
CA ILE A 1134 18.16 10.13 -36.05
C ILE A 1134 17.46 9.76 -34.75
N ARG A 1135 17.69 10.53 -33.67
CA ARG A 1135 16.92 10.35 -32.43
C ARG A 1135 15.54 11.00 -32.54
N VAL A 1136 14.54 10.35 -31.98
CA VAL A 1136 13.13 10.79 -32.02
C VAL A 1136 12.47 10.68 -30.65
N TYR A 1137 11.91 11.78 -30.17
CA TYR A 1137 11.08 11.77 -28.96
C TYR A 1137 9.59 11.77 -29.30
N TRP A 1138 8.76 11.35 -28.35
CA TRP A 1138 7.30 11.39 -28.48
C TRP A 1138 6.75 12.78 -28.13
N GLU A 1139 6.10 13.44 -29.10
CA GLU A 1139 5.31 14.65 -28.89
C GLU A 1139 3.83 14.35 -29.15
N LYS A 1140 2.90 15.12 -28.59
CA LYS A 1140 1.48 15.02 -28.95
C LYS A 1140 1.10 16.14 -29.91
N ASP A 1141 0.42 15.78 -30.99
CA ASP A 1141 -0.19 16.75 -31.90
C ASP A 1141 -1.44 17.41 -31.27
N ALA A 1142 -1.98 18.42 -31.96
CA ALA A 1142 -3.19 19.12 -31.55
C ALA A 1142 -4.46 18.23 -31.48
N SER A 1143 -4.41 17.01 -32.05
CA SER A 1143 -5.46 15.99 -31.94
C SER A 1143 -5.18 14.95 -30.84
N TRP A 1144 -4.25 15.26 -29.92
CA TRP A 1144 -3.79 14.38 -28.82
C TRP A 1144 -3.16 13.05 -29.26
N LYS A 1145 -2.88 12.85 -30.55
CA LYS A 1145 -2.18 11.67 -31.06
C LYS A 1145 -0.68 11.86 -30.84
N PHE A 1146 -0.02 10.78 -30.43
CA PHE A 1146 1.43 10.76 -30.33
C PHE A 1146 2.06 10.69 -31.73
N GLN A 1147 3.01 11.58 -32.01
CA GLN A 1147 3.86 11.56 -33.19
C GLN A 1147 5.33 11.53 -32.77
N PHE A 1148 6.19 11.03 -33.67
CA PHE A 1148 7.63 11.14 -33.51
C PHE A 1148 8.10 12.52 -33.94
N LYS A 1149 8.97 13.14 -33.14
CA LYS A 1149 9.64 14.39 -33.48
C LYS A 1149 11.14 14.20 -33.41
N GLU A 1150 11.80 14.55 -34.50
CA GLU A 1150 13.24 14.41 -34.68
C GLU A 1150 14.01 15.38 -33.77
N VAL A 1151 15.14 14.91 -33.25
CA VAL A 1151 16.11 15.73 -32.52
C VAL A 1151 17.17 16.19 -33.51
N GLU A 1152 17.09 17.44 -33.93
CA GLU A 1152 18.06 18.05 -34.85
C GLU A 1152 19.50 17.91 -34.32
N GLY A 1153 20.45 17.51 -35.16
CA GLY A 1153 21.85 17.31 -34.75
C GLY A 1153 22.11 16.00 -34.00
N SER A 1154 21.22 15.01 -34.10
CA SER A 1154 21.39 13.66 -33.52
C SER A 1154 21.53 12.54 -34.56
N GLU A 1155 21.84 12.92 -35.80
CA GLU A 1155 22.07 12.02 -36.92
C GLU A 1155 23.33 11.16 -36.70
N GLU A 1156 23.19 9.84 -36.66
CA GLU A 1156 24.28 8.87 -36.55
C GLU A 1156 24.19 7.82 -37.67
N ILE A 1157 25.33 7.33 -38.16
CA ILE A 1157 25.40 6.24 -39.15
C ILE A 1157 25.80 4.96 -38.44
N ILE A 1158 24.95 3.94 -38.53
CA ILE A 1158 25.21 2.59 -38.02
C ILE A 1158 25.68 1.71 -39.19
N GLU A 1159 26.85 1.08 -39.07
CA GLU A 1159 27.35 0.14 -40.07
C GLU A 1159 26.57 -1.18 -40.05
N ALA A 1160 26.19 -1.70 -41.23
CA ALA A 1160 25.35 -2.88 -41.38
C ALA A 1160 25.54 -3.53 -42.75
N ASP A 1161 25.87 -4.83 -42.77
CA ASP A 1161 25.98 -5.65 -43.99
C ASP A 1161 24.73 -6.54 -44.20
N LEU A 1162 23.79 -6.51 -43.25
CA LEU A 1162 22.49 -7.18 -43.30
C LEU A 1162 21.48 -6.41 -42.44
N VAL A 1163 20.33 -6.04 -43.02
CA VAL A 1163 19.20 -5.42 -42.33
C VAL A 1163 17.99 -6.34 -42.42
N LEU A 1164 17.33 -6.58 -41.28
CA LEU A 1164 16.14 -7.41 -41.15
C LEU A 1164 14.95 -6.56 -40.68
N LEU A 1165 13.92 -6.44 -41.52
CA LEU A 1165 12.71 -5.68 -41.19
C LEU A 1165 11.71 -6.56 -40.42
N ALA A 1166 11.66 -6.36 -39.10
CA ALA A 1166 10.78 -7.07 -38.15
C ALA A 1166 9.63 -6.15 -37.66
N MET A 1167 9.04 -5.37 -38.57
CA MET A 1167 8.09 -4.30 -38.25
C MET A 1167 6.63 -4.77 -38.03
N GLY A 1168 6.38 -6.09 -38.08
CA GLY A 1168 5.05 -6.69 -37.97
C GLY A 1168 4.28 -6.70 -39.30
N PHE A 1169 2.99 -7.07 -39.24
CA PHE A 1169 2.18 -7.35 -40.44
C PHE A 1169 0.96 -6.43 -40.57
N LEU A 1170 0.35 -6.46 -41.76
CA LEU A 1170 -0.90 -5.76 -42.06
C LEU A 1170 -2.10 -6.70 -41.93
N GLY A 1171 -2.15 -7.73 -42.78
CA GLY A 1171 -3.26 -8.67 -42.95
C GLY A 1171 -2.89 -9.75 -43.98
N PRO A 1172 -3.85 -10.56 -44.46
CA PRO A 1172 -3.63 -11.56 -45.50
C PRO A 1172 -3.28 -10.95 -46.87
N GLU A 1173 -2.74 -11.78 -47.76
CA GLU A 1173 -2.71 -11.52 -49.21
C GLU A 1173 -4.13 -11.46 -49.78
N SER A 1174 -4.42 -10.51 -50.67
CA SER A 1174 -5.79 -10.27 -51.14
C SER A 1174 -6.29 -11.25 -52.20
N THR A 1175 -5.39 -12.03 -52.83
CA THR A 1175 -5.69 -12.97 -53.93
C THR A 1175 -6.89 -13.90 -53.66
N VAL A 1176 -6.99 -14.46 -52.44
CA VAL A 1176 -8.08 -15.36 -52.05
C VAL A 1176 -9.36 -14.58 -51.74
N ALA A 1177 -9.25 -13.41 -51.13
CA ALA A 1177 -10.39 -12.56 -50.81
C ALA A 1177 -11.06 -12.00 -52.07
N GLU A 1178 -10.26 -11.46 -52.99
CA GLU A 1178 -10.71 -10.93 -54.28
C GLU A 1178 -11.39 -12.00 -55.13
N LYS A 1179 -10.80 -13.19 -55.25
CA LYS A 1179 -11.36 -14.30 -56.05
C LYS A 1179 -12.63 -14.92 -55.47
N LEU A 1180 -12.79 -14.95 -54.14
CA LEU A 1180 -14.03 -15.41 -53.52
C LEU A 1180 -15.10 -14.31 -53.38
N GLY A 1181 -14.74 -13.03 -53.53
CA GLY A 1181 -15.61 -11.90 -53.19
C GLY A 1181 -15.81 -11.72 -51.68
N VAL A 1182 -14.84 -12.12 -50.85
CA VAL A 1182 -14.89 -11.96 -49.39
C VAL A 1182 -14.57 -10.50 -49.02
N GLU A 1183 -15.47 -9.87 -48.28
CA GLU A 1183 -15.27 -8.51 -47.77
C GLU A 1183 -14.07 -8.45 -46.81
N GLN A 1184 -13.37 -7.31 -46.82
CA GLN A 1184 -12.26 -7.02 -45.91
C GLN A 1184 -12.57 -5.84 -44.98
N ASP A 1185 -11.88 -5.76 -43.84
CA ASP A 1185 -11.97 -4.63 -42.91
C ASP A 1185 -11.01 -3.47 -43.31
N ASN A 1186 -11.06 -2.36 -42.57
CA ASN A 1186 -10.18 -1.19 -42.76
C ASN A 1186 -8.68 -1.47 -42.51
N ARG A 1187 -8.30 -2.71 -42.18
CA ARG A 1187 -6.93 -3.20 -42.00
C ARG A 1187 -6.57 -4.33 -42.99
N SER A 1188 -7.43 -4.62 -43.97
CA SER A 1188 -7.34 -5.74 -44.92
C SER A 1188 -7.52 -7.15 -44.34
N ASN A 1189 -7.98 -7.30 -43.10
CA ASN A 1189 -8.37 -8.60 -42.55
C ASN A 1189 -9.66 -9.10 -43.21
N LEU A 1190 -9.86 -10.43 -43.31
CA LEU A 1190 -11.11 -11.03 -43.78
C LEU A 1190 -12.25 -10.71 -42.79
N LYS A 1191 -13.34 -10.15 -43.31
CA LYS A 1191 -14.44 -9.62 -42.49
C LYS A 1191 -15.39 -10.75 -42.05
N ALA A 1192 -15.11 -11.33 -40.88
CA ALA A 1192 -16.02 -12.23 -40.18
C ALA A 1192 -16.21 -11.83 -38.70
N GLU A 1193 -17.46 -11.86 -38.24
CA GLU A 1193 -17.85 -11.48 -36.87
C GLU A 1193 -17.30 -12.50 -35.85
N PHE A 1194 -16.60 -12.02 -34.82
CA PHE A 1194 -16.06 -12.88 -33.77
C PHE A 1194 -17.19 -13.61 -33.04
N GLY A 1195 -17.09 -14.94 -32.93
CA GLY A 1195 -18.16 -15.80 -32.42
C GLY A 1195 -19.07 -16.39 -33.50
N ARG A 1196 -19.10 -15.83 -34.72
CA ARG A 1196 -19.81 -16.41 -35.88
C ARG A 1196 -18.87 -16.99 -36.93
N PHE A 1197 -17.74 -16.34 -37.18
CA PHE A 1197 -16.67 -16.75 -38.12
C PHE A 1197 -17.07 -16.93 -39.59
N ALA A 1198 -18.36 -16.96 -39.95
CA ALA A 1198 -18.85 -16.86 -41.32
C ALA A 1198 -18.50 -15.50 -41.96
N THR A 1199 -18.16 -15.53 -43.24
CA THR A 1199 -17.95 -14.34 -44.08
C THR A 1199 -19.27 -13.87 -44.72
N ASN A 1200 -19.21 -12.91 -45.64
CA ASN A 1200 -20.33 -12.57 -46.52
C ASN A 1200 -20.61 -13.63 -47.62
N VAL A 1201 -19.72 -14.62 -47.80
CA VAL A 1201 -19.84 -15.67 -48.82
C VAL A 1201 -20.36 -16.96 -48.17
N GLU A 1202 -21.48 -17.47 -48.66
CA GLU A 1202 -22.09 -18.70 -48.11
C GLU A 1202 -21.16 -19.92 -48.24
N GLY A 1203 -21.10 -20.73 -47.17
CA GLY A 1203 -20.19 -21.86 -47.01
C GLY A 1203 -18.75 -21.48 -46.61
N VAL A 1204 -18.40 -20.18 -46.58
CA VAL A 1204 -17.02 -19.71 -46.36
C VAL A 1204 -16.88 -19.00 -45.00
N PHE A 1205 -15.94 -19.49 -44.21
CA PHE A 1205 -15.60 -19.00 -42.87
C PHE A 1205 -14.17 -18.45 -42.85
N ALA A 1206 -13.88 -17.52 -41.95
CA ALA A 1206 -12.53 -16.98 -41.73
C ALA A 1206 -12.17 -16.97 -40.24
N ALA A 1207 -10.94 -17.35 -39.89
CA ALA A 1207 -10.50 -17.50 -38.50
C ALA A 1207 -9.01 -17.15 -38.30
N GLY A 1208 -8.62 -16.91 -37.04
CA GLY A 1208 -7.23 -16.62 -36.67
C GLY A 1208 -6.71 -15.31 -37.26
N ASP A 1209 -5.39 -15.23 -37.49
CA ASP A 1209 -4.71 -13.97 -37.79
C ASP A 1209 -5.13 -13.33 -39.13
N CYS A 1210 -5.67 -14.09 -40.10
CA CYS A 1210 -6.23 -13.51 -41.32
C CYS A 1210 -7.52 -12.70 -41.09
N ARG A 1211 -8.26 -13.00 -40.01
CA ARG A 1211 -9.51 -12.35 -39.58
C ARG A 1211 -9.28 -11.34 -38.46
N ARG A 1212 -8.29 -11.59 -37.61
CA ARG A 1212 -7.98 -10.84 -36.39
C ARG A 1212 -6.90 -9.78 -36.59
N GLY A 1213 -6.02 -9.96 -37.58
CA GLY A 1213 -4.69 -9.38 -37.61
C GLY A 1213 -3.72 -10.09 -36.65
N GLN A 1214 -2.43 -9.77 -36.79
CA GLN A 1214 -1.32 -10.36 -36.03
C GLN A 1214 -1.61 -10.48 -34.52
N SER A 1215 -1.51 -11.70 -33.97
CA SER A 1215 -1.89 -12.03 -32.59
C SER A 1215 -0.98 -13.10 -31.97
N LEU A 1216 -1.38 -13.65 -30.82
CA LEU A 1216 -0.69 -14.76 -30.15
C LEU A 1216 -1.24 -16.11 -30.61
N VAL A 1217 -0.40 -17.14 -30.67
CA VAL A 1217 -0.75 -18.54 -30.97
C VAL A 1217 -1.99 -19.03 -30.18
N VAL A 1218 -2.11 -18.67 -28.91
CA VAL A 1218 -3.25 -19.04 -28.05
C VAL A 1218 -4.59 -18.42 -28.51
N TRP A 1219 -4.58 -17.27 -29.20
CA TRP A 1219 -5.76 -16.71 -29.86
C TRP A 1219 -6.09 -17.43 -31.17
N ALA A 1220 -5.08 -17.82 -31.95
CA ALA A 1220 -5.27 -18.58 -33.18
C ALA A 1220 -5.96 -19.93 -32.89
N VAL A 1221 -5.46 -20.71 -31.93
CA VAL A 1221 -6.10 -21.98 -31.49
C VAL A 1221 -7.53 -21.74 -30.97
N SER A 1222 -7.75 -20.66 -30.19
CA SER A 1222 -9.06 -20.31 -29.64
C SER A 1222 -10.09 -19.91 -30.72
N GLU A 1223 -9.69 -19.14 -31.73
CA GLU A 1223 -10.56 -18.81 -32.86
C GLU A 1223 -10.78 -20.02 -33.77
N GLY A 1224 -9.77 -20.85 -34.00
CA GLY A 1224 -9.89 -22.09 -34.78
C GLY A 1224 -10.89 -23.08 -34.20
N GLY A 1225 -10.85 -23.32 -32.88
CA GLY A 1225 -11.82 -24.18 -32.19
C GLY A 1225 -13.24 -23.62 -32.16
N GLN A 1226 -13.39 -22.29 -32.09
CA GLN A 1226 -14.72 -21.65 -32.19
C GLN A 1226 -15.27 -21.66 -33.62
N ALA A 1227 -14.40 -21.50 -34.64
CA ALA A 1227 -14.79 -21.59 -36.04
C ALA A 1227 -15.29 -23.00 -36.39
N ALA A 1228 -14.60 -24.06 -35.94
CA ALA A 1228 -15.08 -25.44 -36.06
C ALA A 1228 -16.52 -25.62 -35.56
N ALA A 1229 -16.83 -25.07 -34.37
CA ALA A 1229 -18.17 -25.15 -33.80
C ALA A 1229 -19.25 -24.37 -34.58
N GLN A 1230 -18.88 -23.34 -35.36
CA GLN A 1230 -19.82 -22.65 -36.25
C GLN A 1230 -19.97 -23.35 -37.61
N VAL A 1231 -18.91 -23.95 -38.14
CA VAL A 1231 -18.94 -24.80 -39.35
C VAL A 1231 -19.81 -26.03 -39.13
N ASP A 1232 -19.59 -26.77 -38.03
CA ASP A 1232 -20.41 -27.93 -37.64
C ASP A 1232 -21.90 -27.55 -37.50
N LYS A 1233 -22.17 -26.41 -36.84
CA LYS A 1233 -23.53 -25.87 -36.69
C LYS A 1233 -24.17 -25.46 -38.02
N TYR A 1234 -23.41 -24.94 -38.98
CA TYR A 1234 -23.90 -24.64 -40.32
C TYR A 1234 -24.29 -25.92 -41.06
N LEU A 1235 -23.37 -26.90 -41.12
CA LEU A 1235 -23.57 -28.17 -41.82
C LEU A 1235 -24.73 -28.99 -41.24
N THR A 1236 -24.89 -29.00 -39.91
CA THR A 1236 -26.01 -29.68 -39.23
C THR A 1236 -27.35 -28.94 -39.37
N ALA A 1237 -27.35 -27.62 -39.52
CA ALA A 1237 -28.57 -26.84 -39.78
C ALA A 1237 -29.13 -27.08 -41.20
N VAL A 1238 -28.27 -27.23 -42.20
CA VAL A 1238 -28.67 -27.51 -43.60
C VAL A 1238 -29.42 -28.85 -43.70
N ASP A 1239 -28.89 -29.92 -43.09
CA ASP A 1239 -29.53 -31.24 -43.09
C ASP A 1239 -30.89 -31.26 -42.34
N GLY A 1240 -31.14 -30.27 -41.47
CA GLY A 1240 -32.41 -30.08 -40.77
C GLY A 1240 -33.62 -29.77 -41.66
N THR A 1241 -33.41 -29.53 -42.96
CA THR A 1241 -34.48 -29.34 -43.96
C THR A 1241 -34.92 -30.63 -44.67
N LYS A 1242 -34.34 -31.79 -44.30
CA LYS A 1242 -34.66 -33.13 -44.87
C LYS A 1242 -34.89 -34.21 -43.80
N ARG A 1243 -35.45 -33.86 -42.64
CA ARG A 1243 -35.88 -34.79 -41.58
C ARG A 1243 -37.27 -34.47 -41.07
#